data_AF-A0A9E7KQ42-F1
#
_entry.id   AF-A0A9E7KQ42-F1
#
_cell.length_a   1.000
_cell.length_b   1.000
_cell.length_c   1.000
_cell.angle_alpha   90.00
_cell.angle_beta   90.00
_cell.angle_gamma   90.00
#
_symmetry.space_group_name_H-M   'P 1'
#
loop_
_entity.id
_entity.type
_entity.pdbx_description
1 polymer ?
#
loop_
_entity_poly.entity_id
_entity_poly.type
_entity_poly.pdbx_seq_one_letter_code
_entity_poly.pdbx_strand_id
1 'polypeptide(L)'
;MASITVPNPLPSPEQDAQDLRKAFQGWGTDEKAIIGILGHRKAAQRATISETYARLYGESLLQRLHSELSGDFRGAVMLWTADPAERDAKLAHKALKKRDDRHVWVIIEVACASSSDHLMAVRKAYHSLFSSSIEEDVAFEFSETNPLRQLLVQLVSSYRYDGEHVDEEIAKSEAAELHDAIRRSHAEVIRILSTRNKVQLKETFKHYEQNFGIAIDEDINNQGGSQLFSMLKAIVWCLTSPERHFAEVIRSSILGLGTDEASLTRSIVSRAEIDMKKIKEEYKKRYRTTLNDDVIGDTSGYYKSFLLALVGIWVFYKVNAKLFSSNHDVMCCLLGRDLNANRRREDDRHLVESQSQSPHIWQRKAHLLEKMRPPPHTLSKADGKKAQRPSPSAAAKMTTLKHPVYPGSCSKTSRIINAATTFCCSMQPSTKNIKVVINGATKEIGRAAIVAVTKARGMEIAGAVDTNLVGHDAGKLCGMEEPLEIPILNDLTMISGSIAQTKANGVVVDFTHPGSVYDNVKQAAAFGLRSVVYVPDIELETVTALSVFCEKASMGCLVAPTLSIGSVLLQQAALQASFHYNNVEIDLPSPEAVQIANNLTDLGQRYNREDISTDNPARGQVLGEDGVRVHSMVLPGLTSTTTVHFSGPGEVYSVRHDVTNVQCLMPGLILAIRKVVRLKNLIYGLEKFL
;
A
#
# COMPACT_ATOMS: atom_id res chain seq x y z
N MET A 1 10.29 19.99 15.86
CA MET A 1 10.60 21.07 14.92
C MET A 1 9.78 20.86 13.66
N ALA A 2 9.10 21.91 13.21
CA ALA A 2 8.29 21.91 11.99
C ALA A 2 9.12 21.61 10.74
N SER A 3 8.51 20.93 9.76
CA SER A 3 9.08 20.68 8.43
C SER A 3 8.65 21.72 7.39
N ILE A 4 7.59 22.48 7.67
CA ILE A 4 7.03 23.41 6.69
C ILE A 4 8.03 24.50 6.32
N THR A 5 8.14 24.77 5.02
CA THR A 5 8.97 25.83 4.46
C THR A 5 8.08 27.01 4.09
N VAL A 6 8.42 28.21 4.57
CA VAL A 6 7.69 29.45 4.29
C VAL A 6 8.57 30.32 3.39
N PRO A 7 8.04 30.90 2.29
CA PRO A 7 8.83 31.72 1.39
C PRO A 7 9.35 32.99 2.09
N ASN A 8 10.51 33.46 1.63
CA ASN A 8 11.10 34.73 2.04
C ASN A 8 11.54 35.51 0.78
N PRO A 9 10.96 36.68 0.47
CA PRO A 9 9.97 37.41 1.26
C PRO A 9 8.60 36.72 1.29
N LEU A 10 7.85 36.94 2.37
CA LEU A 10 6.48 36.42 2.53
C LEU A 10 5.50 37.29 1.71
N PRO A 11 4.70 36.70 0.80
CA PRO A 11 3.63 37.43 0.11
C PRO A 11 2.56 37.97 1.08
N SER A 12 1.88 39.06 0.72
CA SER A 12 0.78 39.56 1.53
C SER A 12 -0.44 38.62 1.47
N PRO A 13 -1.30 38.60 2.50
CA PRO A 13 -2.53 37.83 2.47
C PRO A 13 -3.44 38.19 1.30
N GLU A 14 -3.46 39.46 0.87
CA GLU A 14 -4.18 39.92 -0.32
C GLU A 14 -3.63 39.29 -1.59
N GLN A 15 -2.31 39.23 -1.75
CA GLN A 15 -1.67 38.63 -2.92
C GLN A 15 -1.97 37.13 -2.98
N ASP A 16 -1.80 36.42 -1.86
CA ASP A 16 -2.12 34.99 -1.78
C ASP A 16 -3.61 34.72 -2.07
N ALA A 17 -4.52 35.55 -1.55
CA ALA A 17 -5.94 35.43 -1.83
C ALA A 17 -6.27 35.66 -3.32
N GLN A 18 -5.60 36.62 -3.96
CA GLN A 18 -5.74 36.88 -5.40
C GLN A 18 -5.20 35.73 -6.25
N ASP A 19 -4.03 35.20 -5.91
CA ASP A 19 -3.42 34.08 -6.63
C ASP A 19 -4.23 32.79 -6.45
N LEU A 20 -4.78 32.54 -5.26
CA LEU A 20 -5.74 31.46 -5.04
C LEU A 20 -7.01 31.67 -5.86
N ARG A 21 -7.57 32.89 -5.88
CA ARG A 21 -8.74 33.18 -6.71
C ARG A 21 -8.48 32.91 -8.18
N LYS A 22 -7.29 33.30 -8.67
CA LYS A 22 -6.85 33.03 -10.04
C LYS A 22 -6.69 31.53 -10.31
N ALA A 23 -6.20 30.75 -9.34
CA ALA A 23 -6.09 29.30 -9.45
C ALA A 23 -7.46 28.60 -9.63
N PHE A 24 -8.55 29.24 -9.22
CA PHE A 24 -9.92 28.74 -9.40
C PHE A 24 -10.64 29.32 -10.64
N GLN A 25 -9.98 30.16 -11.45
CA GLN A 25 -10.61 30.79 -12.62
C GLN A 25 -10.48 29.92 -13.87
N GLY A 26 -11.61 29.79 -14.59
CA GLY A 26 -11.66 29.10 -15.88
C GLY A 26 -12.20 27.68 -15.75
N TRP A 27 -11.89 26.84 -16.75
CA TRP A 27 -12.26 25.42 -16.73
C TRP A 27 -11.12 24.63 -16.08
N GLY A 28 -11.41 24.00 -14.94
CA GLY A 28 -10.43 23.28 -14.13
C GLY A 28 -9.78 24.16 -13.05
N THR A 29 -8.82 23.58 -12.34
CA THR A 29 -8.19 24.20 -11.16
C THR A 29 -6.68 24.16 -11.33
N ASP A 30 -5.95 25.20 -10.93
CA ASP A 30 -4.48 25.15 -10.87
C ASP A 30 -4.04 24.58 -9.51
N GLU A 31 -4.01 23.25 -9.40
CA GLU A 31 -3.62 22.59 -8.14
C GLU A 31 -2.18 22.90 -7.74
N LYS A 32 -1.29 23.18 -8.70
CA LYS A 32 0.12 23.52 -8.42
C LYS A 32 0.22 24.86 -7.72
N ALA A 33 -0.55 25.86 -8.16
CA ALA A 33 -0.62 27.14 -7.47
C ALA A 33 -1.16 26.98 -6.04
N ILE A 34 -2.22 26.17 -5.85
CA ILE A 34 -2.77 25.89 -4.52
C ILE A 34 -1.71 25.27 -3.60
N ILE A 35 -0.97 24.27 -4.09
CA ILE A 35 0.12 23.62 -3.33
C ILE A 35 1.22 24.64 -3.02
N GLY A 36 1.64 25.43 -4.01
CA GLY A 36 2.69 26.44 -3.90
C GLY A 36 2.37 27.56 -2.90
N ILE A 37 1.08 27.84 -2.68
CA ILE A 37 0.62 28.81 -1.67
C ILE A 37 0.38 28.08 -0.35
N LEU A 38 -0.66 27.24 -0.26
CA LEU A 38 -1.15 26.70 1.00
C LEU A 38 -0.17 25.71 1.64
N GLY A 39 0.58 24.93 0.85
CA GLY A 39 1.62 24.02 1.36
C GLY A 39 2.80 24.75 2.02
N HIS A 40 2.88 26.08 1.85
CA HIS A 40 3.97 26.93 2.32
C HIS A 40 3.49 28.09 3.20
N ARG A 41 2.35 27.92 3.88
CA ARG A 41 1.81 28.88 4.85
C ARG A 41 1.53 28.20 6.17
N LYS A 42 1.91 28.84 7.27
CA LYS A 42 1.61 28.40 8.64
C LYS A 42 0.14 28.62 9.00
N ALA A 43 -0.37 27.97 10.04
CA ALA A 43 -1.77 28.08 10.47
C ALA A 43 -2.26 29.54 10.59
N ALA A 44 -1.49 30.40 11.28
CA ALA A 44 -1.82 31.82 11.40
C ALA A 44 -1.92 32.54 10.04
N GLN A 45 -1.02 32.23 9.10
CA GLN A 45 -1.04 32.81 7.75
C GLN A 45 -2.24 32.29 6.94
N ARG A 46 -2.54 30.99 7.03
CA ARG A 46 -3.72 30.39 6.37
C ARG A 46 -5.04 30.99 6.88
N ALA A 47 -5.11 31.29 8.18
CA ALA A 47 -6.25 31.98 8.77
C ALA A 47 -6.41 33.39 8.16
N THR A 48 -5.34 34.20 8.15
CA THR A 48 -5.38 35.55 7.56
C THR A 48 -5.71 35.53 6.06
N ILE A 49 -5.20 34.55 5.31
CA ILE A 49 -5.55 34.37 3.89
C ILE A 49 -7.03 34.04 3.75
N SER A 50 -7.58 33.16 4.59
CA SER A 50 -8.99 32.77 4.53
C SER A 50 -9.92 33.95 4.85
N GLU A 51 -9.59 34.74 5.87
CA GLU A 51 -10.32 35.97 6.21
C GLU A 51 -10.24 37.01 5.09
N THR A 52 -9.05 37.20 4.52
CA THR A 52 -8.83 38.14 3.41
C THR A 52 -9.58 37.72 2.16
N TYR A 53 -9.56 36.42 1.82
CA TYR A 53 -10.30 35.87 0.70
C TYR A 53 -11.82 36.08 0.87
N ALA A 54 -12.35 35.82 2.06
CA ALA A 54 -13.76 36.06 2.37
C ALA A 54 -14.14 37.55 2.26
N ARG A 55 -13.28 38.44 2.76
CA ARG A 55 -13.48 39.89 2.66
C ARG A 55 -13.44 40.39 1.21
N LEU A 56 -12.52 39.88 0.38
CA LEU A 56 -12.33 40.34 -1.00
C LEU A 56 -13.38 39.78 -1.96
N TYR A 57 -13.84 38.53 -1.75
CA TYR A 57 -14.68 37.83 -2.72
C TYR A 57 -16.07 37.45 -2.21
N GLY A 58 -16.37 37.70 -0.93
CA GLY A 58 -17.68 37.40 -0.34
C GLY A 58 -18.01 35.91 -0.24
N GLU A 59 -17.03 35.02 -0.35
CA GLU A 59 -17.20 33.56 -0.28
C GLU A 59 -16.12 32.92 0.61
N SER A 60 -16.41 31.77 1.22
CA SER A 60 -15.43 31.06 2.05
C SER A 60 -14.37 30.35 1.20
N LEU A 61 -13.09 30.55 1.52
CA LEU A 61 -11.98 29.84 0.86
C LEU A 61 -12.11 28.32 1.00
N LEU A 62 -12.50 27.81 2.19
CA LEU A 62 -12.70 26.37 2.41
C LEU A 62 -13.85 25.82 1.54
N GLN A 63 -14.95 26.56 1.39
CA GLN A 63 -16.05 26.12 0.53
C GLN A 63 -15.64 26.09 -0.94
N ARG A 64 -14.87 27.10 -1.38
CA ARG A 64 -14.33 27.13 -2.74
C ARG A 64 -13.35 25.98 -2.99
N LEU A 65 -12.39 25.74 -2.10
CA LEU A 65 -11.48 24.60 -2.19
C LEU A 65 -12.25 23.26 -2.26
N HIS A 66 -13.34 23.14 -1.52
CA HIS A 66 -14.19 21.95 -1.56
C HIS A 66 -14.87 21.74 -2.92
N SER A 67 -15.31 22.82 -3.59
CA SER A 67 -15.97 22.72 -4.91
C SER A 67 -15.00 22.49 -6.06
N GLU A 68 -13.79 23.04 -5.96
CA GLU A 68 -12.77 22.98 -7.04
C GLU A 68 -11.92 21.72 -7.00
N LEU A 69 -11.79 21.07 -5.83
CA LEU A 69 -10.91 19.91 -5.63
C LEU A 69 -11.71 18.61 -5.50
N SER A 70 -11.03 17.48 -5.74
CA SER A 70 -11.61 16.15 -5.54
C SER A 70 -10.61 15.15 -4.96
N GLY A 71 -11.08 13.94 -4.64
CA GLY A 71 -10.26 12.84 -4.13
C GLY A 71 -9.52 13.13 -2.82
N ASP A 72 -8.40 12.42 -2.62
CA ASP A 72 -7.56 12.53 -1.42
C ASP A 72 -6.81 13.86 -1.36
N PHE A 73 -6.51 14.45 -2.52
CA PHE A 73 -5.94 15.79 -2.60
C PHE A 73 -6.88 16.83 -1.95
N ARG A 74 -8.18 16.82 -2.27
CA ARG A 74 -9.16 17.66 -1.56
C ARG A 74 -9.14 17.38 -0.06
N GLY A 75 -9.16 16.10 0.32
CA GLY A 75 -9.14 15.69 1.74
C GLY A 75 -7.98 16.32 2.51
N ALA A 76 -6.76 16.21 1.97
CA ALA A 76 -5.56 16.75 2.57
C ALA A 76 -5.55 18.28 2.63
N VAL A 77 -5.91 18.96 1.53
CA VAL A 77 -5.93 20.44 1.48
C VAL A 77 -6.98 21.00 2.45
N MET A 78 -8.17 20.39 2.51
CA MET A 78 -9.22 20.81 3.44
C MET A 78 -8.79 20.63 4.90
N LEU A 79 -8.17 19.49 5.23
CA LEU A 79 -7.70 19.20 6.58
C LEU A 79 -6.57 20.14 7.01
N TRP A 80 -5.69 20.49 6.08
CA TRP A 80 -4.58 21.41 6.31
C TRP A 80 -5.00 22.87 6.46
N THR A 81 -5.96 23.31 5.63
CA THR A 81 -6.41 24.71 5.57
C THR A 81 -7.29 25.08 6.76
N ALA A 82 -7.98 24.10 7.37
CA ALA A 82 -8.74 24.31 8.59
C ALA A 82 -7.86 24.78 9.76
N ASP A 83 -8.48 25.53 10.68
CA ASP A 83 -7.87 25.83 11.98
C ASP A 83 -7.48 24.52 12.69
N PRO A 84 -6.29 24.41 13.32
CA PRO A 84 -5.84 23.17 13.95
C PRO A 84 -6.81 22.62 15.01
N ALA A 85 -7.46 23.47 15.80
CA ALA A 85 -8.40 23.01 16.83
C ALA A 85 -9.72 22.53 16.20
N GLU A 86 -10.25 23.26 15.21
CA GLU A 86 -11.41 22.80 14.44
C GLU A 86 -11.14 21.50 13.67
N ARG A 87 -9.95 21.37 13.08
CA ARG A 87 -9.50 20.19 12.35
C ARG A 87 -9.58 18.96 13.24
N ASP A 88 -8.97 19.04 14.42
CA ASP A 88 -8.90 17.91 15.35
C ASP A 88 -10.27 17.61 15.98
N ALA A 89 -11.10 18.63 16.21
CA ALA A 89 -12.50 18.44 16.61
C ALA A 89 -13.30 17.68 15.54
N LYS A 90 -13.18 18.07 14.26
CA LYS A 90 -13.83 17.39 13.12
C LYS A 90 -13.33 15.96 12.96
N LEU A 91 -12.03 15.71 13.15
CA LEU A 91 -11.45 14.37 13.11
C LEU A 91 -12.00 13.48 14.24
N ALA A 92 -12.03 13.99 15.48
CA ALA A 92 -12.57 13.27 16.62
C ALA A 92 -14.06 12.94 16.43
N HIS A 93 -14.87 13.92 16.05
CA HIS A 93 -16.31 13.69 15.79
C HIS A 93 -16.53 12.67 14.67
N LYS A 94 -15.79 12.78 13.57
CA LYS A 94 -15.88 11.82 12.45
C LYS A 94 -15.50 10.40 12.90
N ALA A 95 -14.47 10.26 13.74
CA ALA A 95 -14.06 8.98 14.29
C ALA A 95 -15.18 8.36 15.14
N LEU A 96 -15.79 9.13 16.04
CA LEU A 96 -16.89 8.66 16.90
C LEU A 96 -18.16 8.29 16.12
N LYS A 97 -18.43 8.91 14.96
CA LYS A 97 -19.62 8.57 14.14
C LYS A 97 -19.43 7.36 13.23
N LYS A 98 -18.23 7.12 12.71
CA LYS A 98 -18.02 6.13 11.62
C LYS A 98 -17.82 4.69 12.09
N ARG A 99 -17.56 4.46 13.39
CA ARG A 99 -17.39 3.13 14.01
C ARG A 99 -16.45 2.20 13.22
N ASP A 100 -15.40 2.74 12.61
CA ASP A 100 -14.36 1.91 11.98
C ASP A 100 -13.41 1.35 13.05
N ASP A 101 -12.60 0.32 12.76
CA ASP A 101 -11.73 -0.30 13.77
C ASP A 101 -10.63 0.64 14.36
N ARG A 102 -10.42 1.82 13.76
CA ARG A 102 -9.33 2.75 14.07
C ARG A 102 -9.81 4.06 14.72
N HIS A 103 -11.12 4.24 14.91
CA HIS A 103 -11.70 5.43 15.51
C HIS A 103 -11.04 5.82 16.84
N VAL A 104 -10.68 4.82 17.65
CA VAL A 104 -10.08 5.02 18.97
C VAL A 104 -8.68 5.66 18.90
N TRP A 105 -7.88 5.34 17.88
CA TRP A 105 -6.53 5.88 17.73
C TRP A 105 -6.56 7.38 17.49
N VAL A 106 -7.53 7.85 16.70
CA VAL A 106 -7.72 9.29 16.45
C VAL A 106 -8.01 10.03 17.75
N ILE A 107 -8.85 9.46 18.63
CA ILE A 107 -9.15 10.05 19.94
C ILE A 107 -7.90 10.10 20.83
N ILE A 108 -7.13 9.00 20.86
CA ILE A 108 -5.87 8.95 21.62
C ILE A 108 -4.90 10.03 21.13
N GLU A 109 -4.71 10.16 19.82
CA GLU A 109 -3.78 11.13 19.24
C GLU A 109 -4.19 12.57 19.55
N VAL A 110 -5.47 12.90 19.38
CA VAL A 110 -6.00 14.25 19.69
C VAL A 110 -5.76 14.58 21.17
N ALA A 111 -6.04 13.64 22.07
CA ALA A 111 -5.91 13.84 23.51
C ALA A 111 -4.45 13.84 24.01
N CYS A 112 -3.62 12.95 23.47
CA CYS A 112 -2.31 12.64 24.06
C CYS A 112 -1.15 13.28 23.31
N ALA A 113 -1.22 13.41 21.98
CA ALA A 113 -0.11 13.92 21.18
C ALA A 113 -0.07 15.45 21.05
N SER A 114 -1.06 16.13 21.65
CA SER A 114 -1.24 17.60 21.63
C SER A 114 -0.74 18.25 22.92
N SER A 115 -0.58 19.58 22.94
CA SER A 115 -0.44 20.33 24.20
C SER A 115 -1.79 20.42 24.92
N SER A 116 -1.78 20.72 26.23
CA SER A 116 -3.03 20.88 26.99
C SER A 116 -3.84 22.10 26.56
N ASP A 117 -3.18 23.19 26.16
CA ASP A 117 -3.84 24.34 25.54
C ASP A 117 -4.52 23.99 24.22
N HIS A 118 -3.85 23.19 23.38
CA HIS A 118 -4.43 22.75 22.11
C HIS A 118 -5.64 21.84 22.34
N LEU A 119 -5.55 20.87 23.26
CA LEU A 119 -6.68 20.01 23.61
C LEU A 119 -7.87 20.82 24.16
N MET A 120 -7.61 21.86 24.97
CA MET A 120 -8.64 22.79 25.43
C MET A 120 -9.26 23.57 24.27
N ALA A 121 -8.46 24.03 23.30
CA ALA A 121 -8.96 24.68 22.10
C ALA A 121 -9.83 23.73 21.26
N VAL A 122 -9.42 22.47 21.12
CA VAL A 122 -10.19 21.43 20.42
C VAL A 122 -11.55 21.23 21.09
N ARG A 123 -11.61 21.14 22.42
CA ARG A 123 -12.88 21.01 23.16
C ARG A 123 -13.82 22.19 22.91
N LYS A 124 -13.29 23.43 22.93
CA LYS A 124 -14.06 24.64 22.59
C LYS A 124 -14.56 24.63 21.14
N ALA A 125 -13.72 24.22 20.20
CA ALA A 125 -14.11 24.09 18.79
C ALA A 125 -15.18 23.01 18.61
N TYR A 126 -15.07 21.90 19.33
CA TYR A 126 -16.03 20.80 19.32
C TYR A 126 -17.42 21.27 19.79
N HIS A 127 -17.48 22.00 20.91
CA HIS A 127 -18.74 22.62 21.38
C HIS A 127 -19.37 23.52 20.32
N SER A 128 -18.55 24.37 19.70
CA SER A 128 -18.99 25.34 18.71
C SER A 128 -19.51 24.69 17.43
N LEU A 129 -18.90 23.56 17.03
CA LEU A 129 -19.22 22.88 15.78
C LEU A 129 -20.37 21.87 15.91
N PHE A 130 -20.51 21.19 17.06
CA PHE A 130 -21.39 20.04 17.21
C PHE A 130 -22.46 20.20 18.28
N SER A 131 -22.44 21.28 19.06
CA SER A 131 -23.38 21.49 20.19
C SER A 131 -23.36 20.37 21.22
N SER A 132 -22.27 19.62 21.28
CA SER A 132 -21.97 18.57 22.25
C SER A 132 -20.54 18.72 22.75
N SER A 133 -20.18 18.01 23.82
CA SER A 133 -18.81 17.88 24.33
C SER A 133 -18.13 16.62 23.78
N ILE A 134 -16.80 16.67 23.62
CA ILE A 134 -16.07 15.46 23.18
C ILE A 134 -16.14 14.37 24.26
N GLU A 135 -16.21 14.78 25.52
CA GLU A 135 -16.33 13.93 26.70
C GLU A 135 -17.63 13.12 26.68
N GLU A 136 -18.77 13.77 26.41
CA GLU A 136 -20.05 13.07 26.38
C GLU A 136 -20.18 12.15 25.16
N ASP A 137 -19.69 12.57 23.99
CA ASP A 137 -19.73 11.75 22.79
C ASP A 137 -18.81 10.51 22.93
N VAL A 138 -17.63 10.66 23.53
CA VAL A 138 -16.77 9.52 23.90
C VAL A 138 -17.48 8.65 24.94
N ALA A 139 -18.06 9.23 25.99
CA ALA A 139 -18.74 8.46 27.03
C ALA A 139 -19.98 7.71 26.51
N PHE A 140 -20.63 8.21 25.46
CA PHE A 140 -21.79 7.58 24.82
C PHE A 140 -21.40 6.42 23.90
N GLU A 141 -20.25 6.53 23.22
CA GLU A 141 -19.86 5.54 22.22
C GLU A 141 -19.40 4.20 22.83
N PHE A 142 -18.87 4.20 24.06
CA PHE A 142 -18.43 2.99 24.74
C PHE A 142 -19.41 2.56 25.85
N SER A 143 -19.72 1.25 25.90
CA SER A 143 -20.53 0.64 26.97
C SER A 143 -19.99 0.98 28.36
N GLU A 144 -20.87 1.11 29.36
CA GLU A 144 -20.50 1.42 30.75
C GLU A 144 -19.58 0.37 31.38
N THR A 145 -19.70 -0.88 30.93
CA THR A 145 -18.87 -2.01 31.37
C THR A 145 -17.50 -2.03 30.70
N ASN A 146 -17.25 -1.17 29.71
CA ASN A 146 -16.00 -1.14 28.98
C ASN A 146 -14.95 -0.30 29.73
N PRO A 147 -13.84 -0.89 30.21
CA PRO A 147 -12.78 -0.14 30.91
C PRO A 147 -12.15 0.96 30.04
N LEU A 148 -12.25 0.85 28.72
CA LEU A 148 -11.78 1.86 27.78
C LEU A 148 -12.57 3.16 27.85
N ARG A 149 -13.85 3.11 28.24
CA ARG A 149 -14.70 4.29 28.40
C ARG A 149 -14.07 5.27 29.39
N GLN A 150 -13.74 4.77 30.58
CA GLN A 150 -13.16 5.58 31.65
C GLN A 150 -11.82 6.18 31.23
N LEU A 151 -10.94 5.37 30.62
CA LEU A 151 -9.64 5.82 30.14
C LEU A 151 -9.78 6.93 29.11
N LEU A 152 -10.55 6.71 28.03
CA LEU A 152 -10.68 7.67 26.94
C LEU A 152 -11.33 8.98 27.42
N VAL A 153 -12.38 8.90 28.23
CA VAL A 153 -13.03 10.09 28.84
C VAL A 153 -12.02 10.88 29.67
N GLN A 154 -11.22 10.23 30.51
CA GLN A 154 -10.19 10.95 31.30
C GLN A 154 -9.13 11.59 30.40
N LEU A 155 -8.71 10.91 29.32
CA LEU A 155 -7.71 11.46 28.40
C LEU A 155 -8.23 12.72 27.68
N VAL A 156 -9.43 12.67 27.09
CA VAL A 156 -10.01 13.82 26.38
C VAL A 156 -10.41 14.96 27.33
N SER A 157 -10.70 14.64 28.60
CA SER A 157 -11.01 15.64 29.63
C SER A 157 -9.77 16.32 30.22
N SER A 158 -8.58 15.75 29.99
CA SER A 158 -7.37 16.18 30.68
C SER A 158 -6.95 17.61 30.34
N TYR A 159 -6.45 18.32 31.34
CA TYR A 159 -5.74 19.58 31.19
C TYR A 159 -4.50 19.49 32.06
N ARG A 160 -3.42 18.94 31.49
CA ARG A 160 -2.23 18.55 32.24
C ARG A 160 -1.38 19.78 32.49
N TYR A 161 -0.74 19.78 33.65
CA TYR A 161 0.36 20.71 33.91
C TYR A 161 1.44 20.53 32.82
N ASP A 162 2.03 21.60 32.31
CA ASP A 162 3.04 21.56 31.24
C ASP A 162 4.45 21.93 31.72
N GLY A 163 4.61 22.23 33.01
CA GLY A 163 5.90 22.60 33.57
C GLY A 163 6.92 21.46 33.56
N GLU A 164 8.20 21.85 33.58
CA GLU A 164 9.34 20.95 33.43
C GLU A 164 9.82 20.33 34.75
N HIS A 165 9.19 20.68 35.88
CA HIS A 165 9.56 20.11 37.18
C HIS A 165 9.23 18.62 37.24
N VAL A 166 10.20 17.86 37.75
CA VAL A 166 10.13 16.41 37.93
C VAL A 166 10.37 16.07 39.39
N ASP A 167 9.48 15.26 39.95
CA ASP A 167 9.64 14.66 41.26
C ASP A 167 10.20 13.24 41.09
N GLU A 168 11.49 13.08 41.38
CA GLU A 168 12.24 11.83 41.21
C GLU A 168 11.72 10.70 42.10
N GLU A 169 11.26 11.01 43.32
CA GLU A 169 10.80 9.98 44.25
C GLU A 169 9.42 9.46 43.81
N ILE A 170 8.54 10.35 43.34
CA ILE A 170 7.29 9.94 42.70
C ILE A 170 7.57 9.14 41.42
N ALA A 171 8.55 9.54 40.60
CA ALA A 171 8.89 8.83 39.36
C ALA A 171 9.30 7.37 39.63
N LYS A 172 10.14 7.14 40.65
CA LYS A 172 10.55 5.80 41.08
C LYS A 172 9.38 5.00 41.67
N SER A 173 8.57 5.60 42.54
CA SER A 173 7.40 4.93 43.13
C SER A 173 6.41 4.50 42.05
N GLU A 174 6.04 5.43 41.16
CA GLU A 174 5.08 5.16 40.09
C GLU A 174 5.62 4.18 39.04
N ALA A 175 6.94 4.12 38.82
CA ALA A 175 7.54 3.11 37.97
C ALA A 175 7.29 1.70 38.54
N ALA A 176 7.48 1.51 39.84
CA ALA A 176 7.20 0.25 40.51
C ALA A 176 5.69 -0.08 40.53
N GLU A 177 4.85 0.92 40.81
CA GLU A 177 3.39 0.77 40.76
C GLU A 177 2.91 0.35 39.36
N LEU A 178 3.44 0.97 38.30
CA LEU A 178 3.09 0.63 36.91
C LEU A 178 3.44 -0.82 36.58
N HIS A 179 4.61 -1.30 37.01
CA HIS A 179 5.05 -2.67 36.75
C HIS A 179 4.09 -3.71 37.36
N ASP A 180 3.63 -3.46 38.58
CA ASP A 180 2.66 -4.31 39.25
C ASP A 180 1.24 -4.15 38.64
N ALA A 181 0.84 -2.93 38.32
CA ALA A 181 -0.47 -2.59 37.79
C ALA A 181 -0.71 -3.18 36.40
N ILE A 182 0.28 -3.18 35.52
CA ILE A 182 0.19 -3.77 34.16
C ILE A 182 -0.26 -5.25 34.22
N ARG A 183 0.14 -5.99 35.27
CA ARG A 183 -0.16 -7.42 35.46
C ARG A 183 -1.42 -7.69 36.28
N ARG A 184 -1.85 -6.75 37.14
CA ARG A 184 -2.88 -6.99 38.16
C ARG A 184 -4.08 -6.06 38.10
N SER A 185 -3.91 -4.79 37.75
CA SER A 185 -4.97 -3.77 37.82
C SER A 185 -4.73 -2.62 36.84
N HIS A 186 -5.64 -2.44 35.89
CA HIS A 186 -5.56 -1.36 34.91
C HIS A 186 -5.92 0.02 35.50
N ALA A 187 -6.50 0.10 36.70
CA ALA A 187 -6.94 1.37 37.29
C ALA A 187 -5.77 2.33 37.58
N GLU A 188 -4.67 1.82 38.13
CA GLU A 188 -3.47 2.64 38.41
C GLU A 188 -2.75 3.04 37.13
N VAL A 189 -2.71 2.15 36.12
CA VAL A 189 -2.21 2.49 34.78
C VAL A 189 -3.01 3.66 34.21
N ILE A 190 -4.34 3.60 34.28
CA ILE A 190 -5.21 4.67 33.81
C ILE A 190 -4.95 5.96 34.58
N ARG A 191 -4.92 5.93 35.92
CA ARG A 191 -4.67 7.11 36.77
C ARG A 191 -3.35 7.80 36.40
N ILE A 192 -2.25 7.05 36.33
CA ILE A 192 -0.92 7.60 36.06
C ILE A 192 -0.88 8.18 34.64
N LEU A 193 -1.33 7.41 33.64
CA LEU A 193 -1.32 7.84 32.25
C LEU A 193 -2.28 8.99 31.97
N SER A 194 -3.40 9.13 32.68
CA SER A 194 -4.41 10.16 32.42
C SER A 194 -4.15 11.50 33.12
N THR A 195 -3.37 11.51 34.21
CA THR A 195 -3.22 12.70 35.07
C THR A 195 -1.82 13.32 35.06
N ARG A 196 -0.74 12.53 34.97
CA ARG A 196 0.62 13.04 35.08
C ARG A 196 1.01 13.91 33.89
N ASN A 197 1.85 14.93 34.13
CA ASN A 197 2.40 15.72 33.04
C ASN A 197 3.36 14.88 32.18
N LYS A 198 3.64 15.34 30.96
CA LYS A 198 4.46 14.59 30.00
C LYS A 198 5.92 14.44 30.45
N VAL A 199 6.45 15.40 31.20
CA VAL A 199 7.84 15.40 31.65
C VAL A 199 8.06 14.41 32.79
N GLN A 200 7.16 14.39 33.79
CA GLN A 200 7.12 13.39 34.84
C GLN A 200 6.96 11.99 34.26
N LEU A 201 6.03 11.78 33.33
CA LEU A 201 5.83 10.47 32.70
C LEU A 201 7.09 9.96 32.00
N LYS A 202 7.84 10.83 31.33
CA LYS A 202 9.13 10.46 30.73
C LYS A 202 10.13 9.97 31.78
N GLU A 203 10.23 10.66 32.91
CA GLU A 203 11.14 10.24 33.98
C GLU A 203 10.65 8.95 34.66
N THR A 204 9.35 8.81 34.90
CA THR A 204 8.75 7.57 35.42
C THR A 204 9.07 6.38 34.51
N PHE A 205 8.95 6.51 33.19
CA PHE A 205 9.25 5.42 32.26
C PHE A 205 10.75 5.14 32.12
N LYS A 206 11.59 6.16 32.32
CA LYS A 206 13.05 5.98 32.40
C LYS A 206 13.43 5.16 33.63
N HIS A 207 12.88 5.48 34.81
CA HIS A 207 13.08 4.67 36.02
C HIS A 207 12.50 3.26 35.86
N TYR A 208 11.36 3.12 35.17
CA TYR A 208 10.79 1.82 34.85
C TYR A 208 11.79 0.94 34.08
N GLU A 209 12.36 1.45 32.98
CA GLU A 209 13.33 0.70 32.19
C GLU A 209 14.60 0.38 32.99
N GLN A 210 15.07 1.31 33.82
CA GLN A 210 16.24 1.09 34.68
C GLN A 210 16.01 0.01 35.75
N ASN A 211 14.82 -0.03 36.34
CA ASN A 211 14.50 -0.94 37.44
C ASN A 211 14.17 -2.35 36.95
N PHE A 212 13.53 -2.48 35.78
CA PHE A 212 13.00 -3.75 35.29
C PHE A 212 13.75 -4.29 34.05
N GLY A 213 14.66 -3.51 33.47
CA GLY A 213 15.46 -3.91 32.30
C GLY A 213 14.64 -4.06 31.01
N ILE A 214 13.41 -3.56 30.99
CA ILE A 214 12.50 -3.60 29.84
C ILE A 214 11.77 -2.26 29.73
N ALA A 215 11.67 -1.74 28.51
CA ALA A 215 10.90 -0.53 28.27
C ALA A 215 9.41 -0.77 28.51
N ILE A 216 8.69 0.21 29.06
CA ILE A 216 7.28 0.03 29.44
C ILE A 216 6.38 -0.32 28.24
N ASP A 217 6.67 0.20 27.05
CA ASP A 217 5.93 -0.11 25.83
C ASP A 217 6.17 -1.55 25.36
N GLU A 218 7.36 -2.09 25.61
CA GLU A 218 7.66 -3.50 25.38
C GLU A 218 6.96 -4.39 26.42
N ASP A 219 6.97 -4.03 27.72
CA ASP A 219 6.27 -4.81 28.76
C ASP A 219 4.76 -4.85 28.53
N ILE A 220 4.14 -3.71 28.15
CA ILE A 220 2.73 -3.63 27.77
C ILE A 220 2.44 -4.57 26.58
N ASN A 221 3.32 -4.59 25.58
CA ASN A 221 3.15 -5.43 24.39
C ASN A 221 3.27 -6.92 24.71
N ASN A 222 4.07 -7.29 25.73
CA ASN A 222 4.26 -8.67 26.17
C ASN A 222 3.06 -9.24 26.95
N GLN A 223 2.15 -8.40 27.46
CA GLN A 223 0.94 -8.87 28.18
C GLN A 223 -0.14 -9.47 27.26
N GLY A 224 0.08 -9.47 25.93
CA GLY A 224 -0.78 -10.13 24.94
C GLY A 224 -1.49 -9.18 23.97
N GLY A 225 -2.06 -9.74 22.90
CA GLY A 225 -2.63 -8.99 21.77
C GLY A 225 -4.02 -8.39 21.97
N SER A 226 -4.36 -7.94 23.20
CA SER A 226 -5.66 -7.30 23.42
C SER A 226 -5.68 -5.87 22.85
N GLN A 227 -6.86 -5.39 22.48
CA GLN A 227 -7.06 -4.02 21.99
C GLN A 227 -6.63 -2.98 23.05
N LEU A 228 -6.87 -3.27 24.33
CA LEU A 228 -6.47 -2.42 25.46
C LEU A 228 -4.96 -2.21 25.51
N PHE A 229 -4.15 -3.26 25.41
CA PHE A 229 -2.68 -3.12 25.45
C PHE A 229 -2.13 -2.37 24.23
N SER A 230 -2.72 -2.60 23.05
CA SER A 230 -2.37 -1.82 21.85
C SER A 230 -2.66 -0.33 22.02
N MET A 231 -3.77 0.02 22.67
CA MET A 231 -4.11 1.41 23.00
C MET A 231 -3.21 2.00 24.07
N LEU A 232 -2.92 1.27 25.15
CA LEU A 232 -2.02 1.72 26.21
C LEU A 232 -0.63 2.03 25.64
N LYS A 233 -0.12 1.17 24.76
CA LYS A 233 1.12 1.42 24.01
C LYS A 233 1.05 2.71 23.19
N ALA A 234 -0.05 2.91 22.45
CA ALA A 234 -0.25 4.15 21.67
C ALA A 234 -0.32 5.40 22.58
N ILE A 235 -0.94 5.31 23.75
CA ILE A 235 -1.01 6.38 24.75
C ILE A 235 0.39 6.71 25.29
N VAL A 236 1.15 5.68 25.71
CA VAL A 236 2.54 5.83 26.17
C VAL A 236 3.38 6.54 25.11
N TRP A 237 3.32 6.09 23.87
CA TRP A 237 4.04 6.73 22.77
C TRP A 237 3.55 8.16 22.53
N CYS A 238 2.25 8.42 22.42
CA CYS A 238 1.74 9.78 22.18
C CYS A 238 2.11 10.78 23.29
N LEU A 239 2.14 10.34 24.56
CA LEU A 239 2.46 11.20 25.69
C LEU A 239 3.96 11.52 25.79
N THR A 240 4.83 10.56 25.49
CA THR A 240 6.27 10.67 25.77
C THR A 240 7.15 10.72 24.52
N SER A 241 6.79 10.00 23.48
CA SER A 241 7.57 9.87 22.24
C SER A 241 6.64 9.93 21.01
N PRO A 242 5.91 11.04 20.80
CA PRO A 242 4.91 11.14 19.72
C PRO A 242 5.54 10.89 18.34
N GLU A 243 6.82 11.21 18.16
CA GLU A 243 7.57 10.90 16.94
C GLU A 243 7.60 9.40 16.61
N ARG A 244 7.66 8.52 17.62
CA ARG A 244 7.61 7.06 17.43
C ARG A 244 6.23 6.61 16.98
N HIS A 245 5.18 7.17 17.61
CA HIS A 245 3.79 6.87 17.26
C HIS A 245 3.51 7.25 15.81
N PHE A 246 3.78 8.50 15.42
CA PHE A 246 3.48 8.95 14.07
C PHE A 246 4.40 8.34 13.01
N ALA A 247 5.64 7.97 13.35
CA ALA A 247 6.47 7.17 12.44
C ALA A 247 5.84 5.80 12.16
N GLU A 248 5.31 5.12 13.18
CA GLU A 248 4.58 3.86 13.02
C GLU A 248 3.28 4.05 12.23
N VAL A 249 2.46 5.05 12.56
CA VAL A 249 1.20 5.29 11.83
C VAL A 249 1.45 5.56 10.35
N ILE A 250 2.46 6.38 10.03
CA ILE A 250 2.84 6.65 8.64
C ILE A 250 3.31 5.35 7.98
N ARG A 251 4.19 4.58 8.62
CA ARG A 251 4.68 3.31 8.05
C ARG A 251 3.54 2.31 7.82
N SER A 252 2.67 2.12 8.80
CA SER A 252 1.52 1.22 8.69
C SER A 252 0.48 1.70 7.68
N SER A 253 0.41 3.01 7.41
CA SER A 253 -0.52 3.55 6.42
C SER A 253 -0.10 3.30 4.97
N ILE A 254 1.15 2.94 4.73
CA ILE A 254 1.70 2.67 3.40
C ILE A 254 2.14 1.21 3.23
N LEU A 255 2.22 0.45 4.33
CA LEU A 255 2.52 -0.98 4.30
C LEU A 255 1.30 -1.79 3.87
N GLY A 256 1.41 -2.47 2.72
CA GLY A 256 0.41 -3.43 2.24
C GLY A 256 -0.07 -3.14 0.82
N LEU A 257 -1.15 -3.81 0.40
CA LEU A 257 -1.80 -3.54 -0.89
C LEU A 257 -2.68 -2.30 -0.78
N GLY A 258 -2.11 -1.14 -1.11
CA GLY A 258 -2.79 0.16 -1.09
C GLY A 258 -2.32 1.05 0.05
N THR A 259 -2.78 2.30 0.03
CA THR A 259 -2.48 3.28 1.08
C THR A 259 -3.72 3.50 1.93
N ASP A 260 -3.55 3.67 3.24
CA ASP A 260 -4.56 4.27 4.09
C ASP A 260 -4.39 5.79 4.06
N GLU A 261 -4.97 6.44 3.05
CA GLU A 261 -4.81 7.87 2.82
C GLU A 261 -5.33 8.69 4.00
N ALA A 262 -6.32 8.18 4.74
CA ALA A 262 -6.88 8.87 5.90
C ALA A 262 -5.85 8.98 7.04
N SER A 263 -5.20 7.87 7.42
CA SER A 263 -4.17 7.89 8.47
C SER A 263 -2.90 8.59 8.02
N LEU A 264 -2.49 8.39 6.76
CA LEU A 264 -1.33 9.07 6.18
C LEU A 264 -1.53 10.60 6.18
N THR A 265 -2.66 11.06 5.63
CA THR A 265 -3.02 12.48 5.60
C THR A 265 -3.08 13.06 7.01
N ARG A 266 -3.81 12.42 7.92
CA ARG A 266 -3.97 12.89 9.29
C ARG A 266 -2.62 13.04 9.99
N SER A 267 -1.74 12.05 9.86
CA SER A 267 -0.41 12.07 10.49
C SER A 267 0.48 13.14 9.91
N ILE A 268 0.52 13.32 8.59
CA ILE A 268 1.36 14.36 7.98
C ILE A 268 0.82 15.77 8.29
N VAL A 269 -0.48 15.99 8.07
CA VAL A 269 -1.13 17.30 8.24
C VAL A 269 -1.10 17.77 9.70
N SER A 270 -1.35 16.88 10.66
CA SER A 270 -1.36 17.27 12.07
C SER A 270 0.03 17.57 12.62
N ARG A 271 1.09 16.99 12.04
CA ARG A 271 2.46 17.05 12.60
C ARG A 271 3.43 17.95 11.83
N ALA A 272 3.09 18.38 10.62
CA ALA A 272 3.94 19.21 9.76
C ALA A 272 4.45 20.50 10.45
N GLU A 273 3.64 21.12 11.32
CA GLU A 273 4.00 22.36 12.05
C GLU A 273 4.59 22.10 13.45
N ILE A 274 4.68 20.84 13.89
CA ILE A 274 5.02 20.48 15.27
C ILE A 274 6.39 19.80 15.32
N ASP A 275 6.45 18.56 14.85
CA ASP A 275 7.57 17.65 15.08
C ASP A 275 7.91 16.73 13.91
N MET A 276 7.40 17.01 12.71
CA MET A 276 7.69 16.23 11.51
C MET A 276 9.19 15.96 11.27
N LYS A 277 10.10 16.89 11.62
CA LYS A 277 11.55 16.61 11.53
C LYS A 277 11.99 15.45 12.43
N LYS A 278 11.49 15.40 13.67
CA LYS A 278 11.76 14.30 14.61
C LYS A 278 11.13 13.00 14.14
N ILE A 279 9.92 13.07 13.58
CA ILE A 279 9.26 11.91 12.97
C ILE A 279 10.13 11.34 11.85
N LYS A 280 10.67 12.17 10.95
CA LYS A 280 11.57 11.72 9.87
C LYS A 280 12.84 11.05 10.38
N GLU A 281 13.45 11.61 11.43
CA GLU A 281 14.65 11.05 12.07
C GLU A 281 14.35 9.68 12.68
N GLU A 282 13.27 9.56 13.46
CA GLU A 282 12.85 8.30 14.07
C GLU A 282 12.44 7.25 13.03
N TYR A 283 11.72 7.68 11.99
CA TYR A 283 11.33 6.83 10.86
C TYR A 283 12.56 6.21 10.18
N LYS A 284 13.57 7.05 9.88
CA LYS A 284 14.83 6.59 9.28
C LYS A 284 15.60 5.65 10.20
N LYS A 285 15.65 5.97 11.49
CA LYS A 285 16.30 5.15 12.51
C LYS A 285 15.65 3.76 12.59
N ARG A 286 14.32 3.69 12.56
CA ARG A 286 13.54 2.48 12.80
C ARG A 286 13.40 1.59 11.57
N TYR A 287 13.08 2.16 10.40
CA TYR A 287 12.76 1.37 9.20
C TYR A 287 13.88 1.33 8.16
N ARG A 288 15.00 2.03 8.39
CA ARG A 288 16.17 2.07 7.49
C ARG A 288 15.89 2.60 6.07
N THR A 289 14.70 3.15 5.84
CA THR A 289 14.28 3.91 4.66
C THR A 289 13.90 5.34 5.08
N THR A 290 13.71 6.26 4.16
CA THR A 290 13.26 7.62 4.49
C THR A 290 11.75 7.75 4.33
N LEU A 291 11.11 8.51 5.23
CA LEU A 291 9.68 8.84 5.15
C LEU A 291 9.33 9.45 3.78
N ASN A 292 10.26 10.21 3.20
CA ASN A 292 10.08 10.83 1.90
C ASN A 292 9.93 9.79 0.78
N ASP A 293 10.88 8.85 0.69
CA ASP A 293 10.95 7.88 -0.40
C ASP A 293 9.75 6.94 -0.34
N ASP A 294 9.42 6.49 0.86
CA ASP A 294 8.25 5.68 1.16
C ASP A 294 6.93 6.38 0.76
N VAL A 295 6.74 7.66 1.14
CA VAL A 295 5.56 8.42 0.71
C VAL A 295 5.55 8.63 -0.81
N ILE A 296 6.72 8.80 -1.45
CA ILE A 296 6.83 8.94 -2.91
C ILE A 296 6.39 7.66 -3.63
N GLY A 297 6.78 6.50 -3.10
CA GLY A 297 6.49 5.18 -3.66
C GLY A 297 5.00 4.83 -3.61
N ASP A 298 4.32 5.21 -2.52
CA ASP A 298 2.93 4.79 -2.29
C ASP A 298 1.88 5.84 -2.69
N THR A 299 2.27 7.09 -2.98
CA THR A 299 1.33 8.16 -3.37
C THR A 299 1.58 8.70 -4.78
N SER A 300 0.56 9.31 -5.38
CA SER A 300 0.64 9.87 -6.75
C SER A 300 -0.04 11.23 -6.88
N GLY A 301 0.19 11.88 -8.03
CA GLY A 301 -0.47 13.14 -8.42
C GLY A 301 -0.26 14.32 -7.47
N TYR A 302 -1.29 15.18 -7.40
CA TYR A 302 -1.29 16.37 -6.53
C TYR A 302 -1.37 16.04 -5.05
N TYR A 303 -1.98 14.90 -4.70
CA TYR A 303 -1.99 14.40 -3.33
C TYR A 303 -0.56 14.14 -2.83
N LYS A 304 0.25 13.38 -3.60
CA LYS A 304 1.69 13.22 -3.31
C LYS A 304 2.39 14.55 -3.18
N SER A 305 2.23 15.42 -4.18
CA SER A 305 2.94 16.70 -4.25
C SER A 305 2.66 17.57 -3.03
N PHE A 306 1.41 17.58 -2.56
CA PHE A 306 1.01 18.32 -1.37
C PHE A 306 1.57 17.72 -0.08
N LEU A 307 1.50 16.39 0.11
CA LEU A 307 2.09 15.74 1.28
C LEU A 307 3.60 16.01 1.37
N LEU A 308 4.31 15.96 0.24
CA LEU A 308 5.74 16.24 0.20
C LEU A 308 6.06 17.70 0.55
N ALA A 309 5.24 18.66 0.11
CA ALA A 309 5.36 20.06 0.52
C ALA A 309 5.27 20.20 2.05
N LEU A 310 4.32 19.52 2.69
CA LEU A 310 4.15 19.52 4.14
C LEU A 310 5.30 18.82 4.88
N VAL A 311 5.82 17.72 4.33
CA VAL A 311 6.98 16.98 4.85
C VAL A 311 8.31 17.74 4.65
N GLY A 312 8.28 18.86 3.93
CA GLY A 312 9.39 19.79 3.75
C GLY A 312 10.30 19.45 2.58
N ILE A 313 9.81 18.76 1.55
CA ILE A 313 10.50 18.59 0.27
C ILE A 313 9.93 19.59 -0.73
N TRP A 314 10.81 20.32 -1.39
CA TRP A 314 10.43 21.17 -2.50
C TRP A 314 10.72 20.47 -3.82
N VAL A 315 9.70 19.91 -4.45
CA VAL A 315 9.83 19.33 -5.80
C VAL A 315 9.47 20.42 -6.81
N PHE A 316 10.46 21.18 -7.26
CA PHE A 316 10.32 22.00 -8.45
C PHE A 316 10.20 21.04 -9.65
N TYR A 317 9.00 20.86 -10.20
CA TYR A 317 8.91 20.39 -11.58
C TYR A 317 9.47 21.51 -12.46
N LYS A 318 10.66 21.28 -13.04
CA LYS A 318 11.29 22.11 -14.07
C LYS A 318 10.29 22.48 -15.18
N VAL A 319 9.61 23.60 -15.05
CA VAL A 319 9.10 24.40 -16.17
C VAL A 319 9.26 25.86 -15.74
N ASN A 320 10.02 26.62 -16.52
CA ASN A 320 10.41 28.04 -16.32
C ASN A 320 11.64 28.33 -15.45
N ALA A 321 12.79 27.76 -15.83
CA ALA A 321 14.06 28.45 -15.62
C ALA A 321 14.24 29.55 -16.69
N LYS A 322 13.67 30.73 -16.43
CA LYS A 322 14.07 31.98 -17.13
C LYS A 322 13.96 33.25 -16.28
N LEU A 323 13.65 33.13 -14.99
CA LEU A 323 13.68 34.23 -14.02
C LEU A 323 14.43 33.71 -12.80
N PHE A 324 15.41 34.47 -12.31
CA PHE A 324 16.43 34.12 -11.29
C PHE A 324 17.71 33.43 -11.81
N SER A 325 18.43 34.13 -12.69
CA SER A 325 19.89 34.01 -12.74
C SER A 325 20.52 34.99 -11.75
N SER A 326 20.89 34.51 -10.56
CA SER A 326 22.00 35.05 -9.74
C SER A 326 21.94 34.42 -8.35
N ASN A 327 22.76 33.38 -8.12
CA ASN A 327 23.56 33.16 -6.91
C ASN A 327 24.04 31.70 -6.88
N HIS A 328 25.33 31.52 -7.12
CA HIS A 328 25.99 30.23 -7.36
C HIS A 328 26.49 29.57 -6.05
N ASP A 329 25.85 29.84 -4.91
CA ASP A 329 26.38 29.43 -3.59
C ASP A 329 25.48 28.46 -2.79
N VAL A 330 24.32 28.03 -3.30
CA VAL A 330 23.40 27.17 -2.52
C VAL A 330 23.56 25.67 -2.85
N MET A 331 24.31 25.31 -3.90
CA MET A 331 24.39 23.91 -4.36
C MET A 331 25.43 23.06 -3.60
N CYS A 332 26.36 23.64 -2.82
CA CYS A 332 27.41 22.88 -2.14
C CYS A 332 27.04 22.36 -0.74
N CYS A 333 25.98 22.88 -0.10
CA CYS A 333 25.66 22.52 1.30
C CYS A 333 24.79 21.26 1.46
N LEU A 334 24.28 20.64 0.38
CA LEU A 334 23.33 19.52 0.46
C LEU A 334 23.91 18.14 0.13
N LEU A 335 25.20 18.03 -0.22
CA LEU A 335 25.81 16.75 -0.62
C LEU A 335 26.95 16.24 0.26
N GLY A 336 27.17 16.79 1.46
CA GLY A 336 27.97 16.14 2.52
C GLY A 336 29.25 15.42 2.05
N ARG A 337 30.03 16.03 1.15
CA ARG A 337 31.32 15.52 0.71
C ARG A 337 32.41 16.44 1.23
N ASP A 338 33.26 15.87 2.06
CA ASP A 338 34.48 16.48 2.58
C ASP A 338 35.36 16.95 1.40
N LEU A 339 35.47 18.27 1.20
CA LEU A 339 36.43 18.89 0.29
C LEU A 339 37.62 19.38 1.11
N ASN A 340 38.46 18.44 1.54
CA ASN A 340 39.81 18.74 2.05
C ASN A 340 40.79 17.62 1.67
N ALA A 341 40.86 17.33 0.37
CA ALA A 341 41.92 16.49 -0.20
C ALA A 341 42.14 16.84 -1.68
N ASN A 342 42.53 18.09 -1.96
CA ASN A 342 43.22 18.46 -3.21
C ASN A 342 43.73 19.92 -3.13
N ARG A 343 44.70 20.13 -2.24
CA ARG A 343 45.71 21.20 -2.35
C ARG A 343 47.00 20.66 -1.80
N ARG A 344 47.73 19.94 -2.65
CA ARG A 344 49.19 19.75 -2.65
C ARG A 344 49.49 18.71 -3.74
N ARG A 345 50.51 19.02 -4.57
CA ARG A 345 51.09 18.21 -5.65
C ARG A 345 50.47 18.41 -7.04
N GLU A 346 50.42 19.68 -7.47
CA GLU A 346 51.01 20.01 -8.77
C GLU A 346 52.46 20.39 -8.47
N ASP A 347 53.36 19.42 -8.61
CA ASP A 347 54.77 19.61 -8.90
C ASP A 347 55.32 18.22 -9.27
N ASP A 348 56.15 18.20 -10.31
CA ASP A 348 56.91 17.08 -10.85
C ASP A 348 56.18 16.10 -11.78
N ARG A 349 55.92 16.57 -13.01
CA ARG A 349 56.18 15.78 -14.21
C ARG A 349 57.68 15.84 -14.51
N HIS A 350 58.39 14.72 -14.45
CA HIS A 350 59.51 14.37 -15.35
C HIS A 350 60.08 12.96 -15.04
N LEU A 351 60.36 12.22 -16.12
CA LEU A 351 61.23 11.02 -16.24
C LEU A 351 60.65 9.68 -15.70
N VAL A 352 60.86 8.50 -16.27
CA VAL A 352 61.37 7.95 -17.55
C VAL A 352 60.95 6.46 -17.56
N GLU A 353 60.95 5.91 -18.77
CA GLU A 353 60.68 4.56 -19.26
C GLU A 353 61.18 3.32 -18.47
N SER A 354 60.42 2.22 -18.67
CA SER A 354 60.87 0.86 -19.03
C SER A 354 61.16 -0.24 -17.98
N GLN A 355 60.84 -1.47 -18.43
CA GLN A 355 61.25 -2.82 -18.01
C GLN A 355 60.45 -3.46 -16.85
N SER A 356 59.57 -4.45 -17.07
CA SER A 356 59.71 -5.82 -17.60
C SER A 356 60.50 -6.79 -16.69
N GLN A 357 59.86 -7.93 -16.41
CA GLN A 357 60.38 -9.23 -15.94
C GLN A 357 60.19 -9.61 -14.45
N SER A 358 59.22 -10.50 -14.21
CA SER A 358 59.32 -11.64 -13.26
C SER A 358 60.28 -12.72 -13.86
N PRO A 359 60.65 -13.86 -13.22
CA PRO A 359 60.08 -14.51 -12.02
C PRO A 359 61.04 -15.33 -11.09
N HIS A 360 60.44 -15.95 -10.05
CA HIS A 360 60.71 -17.30 -9.52
C HIS A 360 61.80 -17.58 -8.44
N ILE A 361 61.37 -18.20 -7.32
CA ILE A 361 61.82 -19.51 -6.74
C ILE A 361 62.21 -19.59 -5.22
N TRP A 362 61.37 -20.35 -4.48
CA TRP A 362 61.58 -21.44 -3.48
C TRP A 362 62.12 -21.26 -2.03
N GLN A 363 61.20 -21.59 -1.11
CA GLN A 363 61.21 -22.64 -0.04
C GLN A 363 62.35 -22.81 0.98
N ARG A 364 61.97 -22.82 2.28
CA ARG A 364 61.97 -23.94 3.28
C ARG A 364 61.74 -23.31 4.67
N LYS A 365 61.02 -23.88 5.64
CA LYS A 365 61.13 -25.24 6.20
C LYS A 365 59.94 -25.53 7.14
N ALA A 366 59.44 -26.76 7.11
CA ALA A 366 58.46 -27.35 8.02
C ALA A 366 59.10 -27.86 9.32
N HIS A 367 58.32 -28.12 10.39
CA HIS A 367 57.88 -29.49 10.79
C HIS A 367 57.39 -29.57 12.26
N LEU A 368 56.39 -30.44 12.48
CA LEU A 368 56.02 -31.27 13.66
C LEU A 368 54.51 -31.20 13.97
N LEU A 369 53.71 -32.02 13.27
CA LEU A 369 53.20 -33.37 13.63
C LEU A 369 51.87 -33.27 14.41
N GLU A 370 50.71 -33.59 13.82
CA GLU A 370 50.20 -34.92 13.37
C GLU A 370 49.35 -35.60 14.46
N LYS A 371 48.09 -35.90 14.11
CA LYS A 371 47.42 -37.22 14.19
C LYS A 371 45.93 -37.03 13.83
N MET A 372 45.44 -37.45 12.67
CA MET A 372 45.12 -38.82 12.19
C MET A 372 43.59 -38.96 12.00
N ARG A 373 43.14 -38.87 10.74
CA ARG A 373 42.04 -39.68 10.14
C ARG A 373 42.69 -41.00 9.62
N PRO A 374 42.03 -42.04 9.03
CA PRO A 374 40.69 -42.19 8.39
C PRO A 374 40.10 -43.63 8.74
N PRO A 375 39.43 -44.47 7.90
CA PRO A 375 38.84 -44.38 6.53
C PRO A 375 37.46 -45.07 6.32
N PRO A 376 36.93 -45.11 5.06
CA PRO A 376 35.59 -45.57 4.68
C PRO A 376 35.58 -46.98 4.04
N HIS A 377 34.39 -47.56 3.80
CA HIS A 377 34.22 -48.73 2.93
C HIS A 377 32.94 -48.70 2.08
N THR A 378 33.07 -49.27 0.88
CA THR A 378 32.09 -49.40 -0.22
C THR A 378 31.79 -50.87 -0.54
N LEU A 379 30.63 -51.09 -1.21
CA LEU A 379 30.25 -52.15 -2.18
C LEU A 379 29.49 -53.44 -1.75
N SER A 380 28.17 -53.45 -2.09
CA SER A 380 27.48 -54.27 -3.13
C SER A 380 27.06 -55.77 -2.95
N LYS A 381 25.75 -55.99 -3.25
CA LYS A 381 25.02 -57.12 -3.92
C LYS A 381 24.64 -58.40 -3.13
N ALA A 382 23.34 -58.76 -3.05
CA ALA A 382 22.60 -59.62 -4.02
C ALA A 382 21.23 -60.17 -3.48
N ASP A 383 20.25 -60.23 -4.39
CA ASP A 383 19.13 -61.20 -4.57
C ASP A 383 17.92 -61.37 -3.60
N GLY A 384 16.76 -60.83 -4.04
CA GLY A 384 15.58 -61.56 -4.56
C GLY A 384 14.71 -62.47 -3.66
N LYS A 385 13.41 -62.12 -3.48
CA LYS A 385 12.20 -62.91 -3.89
C LYS A 385 10.85 -62.32 -3.38
N LYS A 386 9.81 -62.56 -4.20
CA LYS A 386 8.38 -62.22 -4.08
C LYS A 386 7.66 -62.89 -2.87
N ALA A 387 6.59 -62.27 -2.34
CA ALA A 387 5.18 -62.74 -2.44
C ALA A 387 4.22 -62.16 -1.35
N GLN A 388 3.07 -61.65 -1.84
CA GLN A 388 1.67 -61.69 -1.37
C GLN A 388 1.24 -61.66 0.13
N ARG A 389 0.17 -60.86 0.36
CA ARG A 389 -0.71 -60.74 1.55
C ARG A 389 -1.35 -62.07 1.99
N PRO A 390 -1.88 -62.20 3.23
CA PRO A 390 -3.27 -61.80 3.56
C PRO A 390 -3.49 -61.14 4.95
N SER A 391 -4.68 -60.55 5.12
CA SER A 391 -5.33 -59.96 6.32
C SER A 391 -6.03 -61.03 7.23
N PRO A 392 -6.91 -60.68 8.19
CA PRO A 392 -6.74 -59.97 9.49
C PRO A 392 -7.32 -60.77 10.71
N SER A 393 -7.16 -60.32 11.97
CA SER A 393 -8.24 -60.30 13.01
C SER A 393 -7.79 -59.93 14.44
N ALA A 394 -8.77 -59.39 15.19
CA ALA A 394 -9.09 -59.57 16.62
C ALA A 394 -8.43 -58.72 17.75
N ALA A 395 -9.20 -57.72 18.19
CA ALA A 395 -9.87 -57.58 19.51
C ALA A 395 -9.08 -57.48 20.85
N ALA A 396 -9.37 -56.40 21.61
CA ALA A 396 -9.63 -56.32 23.07
C ALA A 396 -9.60 -54.85 23.54
N LYS A 397 -10.26 -54.34 24.59
CA LYS A 397 -11.49 -54.58 25.37
C LYS A 397 -11.54 -53.43 26.43
N MET A 398 -12.70 -53.26 27.08
CA MET A 398 -12.95 -52.59 28.38
C MET A 398 -13.14 -51.06 28.43
N THR A 399 -14.04 -50.44 29.21
CA THR A 399 -15.38 -50.76 29.78
C THR A 399 -15.89 -49.48 30.47
N THR A 400 -17.19 -49.20 30.33
CA THR A 400 -18.00 -48.19 31.04
C THR A 400 -18.50 -48.66 32.41
N LEU A 401 -18.94 -47.74 33.29
CA LEU A 401 -20.06 -47.81 34.29
C LEU A 401 -19.97 -46.57 35.22
N LYS A 402 -20.99 -45.91 35.79
CA LYS A 402 -22.45 -45.78 35.64
C LYS A 402 -22.94 -44.66 36.60
N HIS A 403 -24.14 -44.13 36.36
CA HIS A 403 -24.90 -43.04 37.02
C HIS A 403 -25.22 -43.17 38.54
N PRO A 404 -25.90 -42.17 39.14
CA PRO A 404 -27.37 -42.30 39.32
C PRO A 404 -28.22 -41.04 38.98
N VAL A 405 -29.54 -41.23 38.97
CA VAL A 405 -30.65 -40.41 38.43
C VAL A 405 -31.65 -40.08 39.58
N TYR A 406 -32.33 -38.90 39.63
CA TYR A 406 -33.78 -38.62 39.38
C TYR A 406 -34.23 -37.34 40.18
N PRO A 407 -35.43 -36.73 39.98
CA PRO A 407 -36.03 -36.12 38.78
C PRO A 407 -36.65 -34.71 39.00
N GLY A 408 -37.08 -34.04 37.91
CA GLY A 408 -38.01 -32.90 37.94
C GLY A 408 -38.46 -32.45 36.54
N SER A 409 -39.76 -32.58 36.27
CA SER A 409 -40.51 -32.47 35.00
C SER A 409 -40.37 -31.16 34.18
N CYS A 410 -40.44 -31.26 32.84
CA CYS A 410 -41.68 -30.95 32.08
C CYS A 410 -41.56 -31.35 30.60
N SER A 411 -42.66 -31.89 30.08
CA SER A 411 -42.84 -32.58 28.80
C SER A 411 -43.05 -31.65 27.59
N LYS A 412 -42.54 -32.03 26.40
CA LYS A 412 -43.36 -32.47 25.24
C LYS A 412 -42.53 -32.58 23.95
N THR A 413 -42.40 -33.84 23.50
CA THR A 413 -42.62 -34.34 22.13
C THR A 413 -41.92 -33.65 20.95
N SER A 414 -40.84 -34.27 20.48
CA SER A 414 -40.27 -34.09 19.15
C SER A 414 -41.19 -34.67 18.06
N ARG A 415 -41.71 -33.81 17.18
CA ARG A 415 -42.12 -34.18 15.82
C ARG A 415 -41.13 -33.55 14.85
N ILE A 416 -40.46 -34.40 14.07
CA ILE A 416 -39.68 -34.03 12.90
C ILE A 416 -40.68 -33.52 11.84
N ILE A 417 -40.61 -32.23 11.53
CA ILE A 417 -41.28 -31.63 10.37
C ILE A 417 -40.22 -30.79 9.64
N ASN A 418 -39.91 -31.20 8.42
CA ASN A 418 -39.30 -30.35 7.41
C ASN A 418 -40.20 -29.13 7.18
N ALA A 419 -39.70 -27.94 7.48
CA ALA A 419 -40.31 -26.69 7.04
C ALA A 419 -39.20 -25.78 6.48
N ALA A 420 -39.12 -25.78 5.16
CA ALA A 420 -38.58 -24.67 4.42
C ALA A 420 -39.40 -23.42 4.75
N THR A 421 -38.76 -22.34 5.20
CA THR A 421 -39.36 -21.00 5.16
C THR A 421 -38.26 -19.94 5.04
N THR A 422 -37.99 -19.59 3.79
CA THR A 422 -37.95 -18.21 3.29
C THR A 422 -37.39 -17.13 4.23
N PHE A 423 -36.09 -16.87 4.15
CA PHE A 423 -35.58 -15.52 4.37
C PHE A 423 -35.81 -14.72 3.09
N CYS A 424 -36.85 -13.88 3.11
CA CYS A 424 -37.11 -12.89 2.07
C CYS A 424 -36.08 -11.77 2.20
N CYS A 425 -34.92 -11.96 1.58
CA CYS A 425 -33.96 -10.90 1.35
C CYS A 425 -34.36 -10.18 0.06
N SER A 426 -35.32 -9.26 0.16
CA SER A 426 -35.59 -8.31 -0.92
C SER A 426 -34.55 -7.18 -0.90
N MET A 427 -33.30 -7.53 -1.16
CA MET A 427 -32.40 -6.63 -1.88
C MET A 427 -32.28 -7.23 -3.27
N GLN A 428 -33.19 -6.85 -4.17
CA GLN A 428 -32.95 -7.09 -5.59
C GLN A 428 -31.65 -6.36 -5.95
N PRO A 429 -30.57 -7.06 -6.35
CA PRO A 429 -29.54 -6.39 -7.13
C PRO A 429 -30.26 -5.94 -8.41
N SER A 430 -30.03 -4.73 -8.89
CA SER A 430 -30.50 -4.33 -10.22
C SER A 430 -30.00 -5.36 -11.24
N THR A 431 -30.85 -6.29 -11.68
CA THR A 431 -30.48 -7.38 -12.58
C THR A 431 -30.40 -6.86 -14.00
N LYS A 432 -29.37 -6.07 -14.29
CA LYS A 432 -28.88 -5.89 -15.65
C LYS A 432 -27.55 -6.62 -15.73
N ASN A 433 -27.51 -7.74 -16.45
CA ASN A 433 -26.28 -8.43 -16.79
C ASN A 433 -25.32 -7.46 -17.49
N ILE A 434 -24.02 -7.65 -17.29
CA ILE A 434 -22.99 -6.91 -18.03
C ILE A 434 -23.00 -7.44 -19.46
N LYS A 435 -23.26 -6.55 -20.42
CA LYS A 435 -23.22 -6.84 -21.86
C LYS A 435 -21.77 -6.80 -22.31
N VAL A 436 -21.21 -7.95 -22.67
CA VAL A 436 -19.78 -8.07 -23.03
C VAL A 436 -19.62 -8.21 -24.53
N VAL A 437 -18.76 -7.38 -25.12
CA VAL A 437 -18.34 -7.48 -26.51
C VAL A 437 -16.92 -8.04 -26.54
N ILE A 438 -16.68 -9.08 -27.32
CA ILE A 438 -15.34 -9.65 -27.50
C ILE A 438 -14.77 -9.18 -28.83
N ASN A 439 -13.74 -8.34 -28.80
CA ASN A 439 -13.00 -7.87 -29.97
C ASN A 439 -11.73 -8.72 -30.16
N GLY A 440 -11.57 -9.31 -31.34
CA GLY A 440 -10.66 -10.45 -31.58
C GLY A 440 -11.31 -11.80 -31.28
N ALA A 441 -12.61 -11.93 -31.56
CA ALA A 441 -13.42 -13.11 -31.21
C ALA A 441 -12.94 -14.43 -31.85
N THR A 442 -12.25 -14.38 -33.00
CA THR A 442 -11.79 -15.60 -33.69
C THR A 442 -10.48 -16.15 -33.14
N LYS A 443 -9.74 -15.36 -32.36
CA LYS A 443 -8.49 -15.77 -31.71
C LYS A 443 -8.77 -16.84 -30.66
N GLU A 444 -7.77 -17.68 -30.36
CA GLU A 444 -7.90 -18.75 -29.36
C GLU A 444 -8.37 -18.21 -27.99
N ILE A 445 -7.77 -17.12 -27.51
CA ILE A 445 -8.18 -16.44 -26.28
C ILE A 445 -9.58 -15.84 -26.39
N GLY A 446 -9.97 -15.31 -27.55
CA GLY A 446 -11.30 -14.76 -27.80
C GLY A 446 -12.38 -15.82 -27.71
N ARG A 447 -12.14 -17.01 -28.29
CA ARG A 447 -13.04 -18.16 -28.18
C ARG A 447 -13.16 -18.65 -26.74
N ALA A 448 -12.04 -18.75 -26.02
CA ALA A 448 -12.06 -19.10 -24.60
C ALA A 448 -12.86 -18.08 -23.78
N ALA A 449 -12.69 -16.78 -24.06
CA ALA A 449 -13.41 -15.69 -23.41
C ALA A 449 -14.93 -15.76 -23.66
N ILE A 450 -15.37 -16.06 -24.89
CA ILE A 450 -16.78 -16.25 -25.22
C ILE A 450 -17.39 -17.35 -24.34
N VAL A 451 -16.73 -18.52 -24.26
CA VAL A 451 -17.20 -19.63 -23.43
C VAL A 451 -17.23 -19.26 -21.95
N ALA A 452 -16.19 -18.59 -21.45
CA ALA A 452 -16.08 -18.21 -20.05
C ALA A 452 -17.14 -17.20 -19.62
N VAL A 453 -17.36 -16.16 -20.44
CA VAL A 453 -18.34 -15.11 -20.17
C VAL A 453 -19.76 -15.65 -20.25
N THR A 454 -20.08 -16.52 -21.21
CA THR A 454 -21.41 -17.15 -21.29
C THR A 454 -21.72 -18.01 -20.07
N LYS A 455 -20.71 -18.67 -19.48
CA LYS A 455 -20.86 -19.44 -18.24
C LYS A 455 -20.87 -18.58 -16.98
N ALA A 456 -20.45 -17.31 -17.05
CA ALA A 456 -20.28 -16.45 -15.89
C ALA A 456 -21.60 -15.80 -15.45
N ARG A 457 -21.96 -15.94 -14.17
CA ARG A 457 -23.14 -15.28 -13.61
C ARG A 457 -23.03 -13.75 -13.69
N GLY A 458 -24.12 -13.12 -14.15
CA GLY A 458 -24.25 -11.66 -14.22
C GLY A 458 -23.61 -11.04 -15.46
N MET A 459 -23.27 -11.85 -16.46
CA MET A 459 -22.71 -11.42 -17.74
C MET A 459 -23.42 -12.13 -18.87
N GLU A 460 -23.33 -11.54 -20.06
CA GLU A 460 -23.80 -12.17 -21.30
C GLU A 460 -23.00 -11.60 -22.48
N ILE A 461 -22.78 -12.42 -23.50
CA ILE A 461 -22.17 -11.95 -24.74
C ILE A 461 -23.21 -11.10 -25.48
N ALA A 462 -22.81 -9.89 -25.85
CA ALA A 462 -23.62 -8.94 -26.58
C ALA A 462 -23.09 -8.67 -28.00
N GLY A 463 -21.86 -9.10 -28.29
CA GLY A 463 -21.29 -9.03 -29.63
C GLY A 463 -19.93 -9.73 -29.72
N ALA A 464 -19.60 -10.14 -30.93
CA ALA A 464 -18.32 -10.73 -31.29
C ALA A 464 -17.77 -9.95 -32.49
N VAL A 465 -16.57 -9.38 -32.35
CA VAL A 465 -15.93 -8.56 -33.38
C VAL A 465 -14.65 -9.23 -33.84
N ASP A 466 -14.51 -9.39 -35.15
CA ASP A 466 -13.27 -9.83 -35.80
C ASP A 466 -13.34 -9.54 -37.31
N THR A 467 -12.19 -9.40 -37.96
CA THR A 467 -12.12 -9.31 -39.42
C THR A 467 -12.25 -10.67 -40.09
N ASN A 468 -11.99 -11.75 -39.34
CA ASN A 468 -12.08 -13.13 -39.83
C ASN A 468 -13.46 -13.72 -39.54
N LEU A 469 -13.91 -14.66 -40.38
CA LEU A 469 -15.15 -15.44 -40.18
C LEU A 469 -16.42 -14.59 -39.97
N VAL A 470 -16.47 -13.38 -40.54
CA VAL A 470 -17.63 -12.49 -40.48
C VAL A 470 -18.90 -13.24 -40.92
N GLY A 471 -19.99 -13.06 -40.18
CA GLY A 471 -21.28 -13.72 -40.40
C GLY A 471 -21.41 -15.11 -39.76
N HIS A 472 -20.34 -15.73 -39.28
CA HIS A 472 -20.43 -17.00 -38.54
C HIS A 472 -20.94 -16.77 -37.11
N ASP A 473 -21.67 -17.74 -36.56
CA ASP A 473 -22.11 -17.70 -35.17
C ASP A 473 -20.94 -17.92 -34.20
N ALA A 474 -20.79 -17.01 -33.23
CA ALA A 474 -19.74 -17.05 -32.23
C ALA A 474 -19.80 -18.29 -31.32
N GLY A 475 -21.01 -18.77 -30.98
CA GLY A 475 -21.21 -19.96 -30.16
C GLY A 475 -20.76 -21.25 -30.86
N LYS A 476 -21.20 -21.43 -32.11
CA LYS A 476 -20.77 -22.55 -32.97
C LYS A 476 -19.26 -22.56 -33.19
N LEU A 477 -18.64 -21.39 -33.40
CA LEU A 477 -17.18 -21.29 -33.56
C LEU A 477 -16.42 -21.77 -32.31
N CYS A 478 -17.02 -21.59 -31.13
CA CYS A 478 -16.46 -22.02 -29.85
C CYS A 478 -16.79 -23.48 -29.47
N GLY A 479 -17.43 -24.24 -30.37
CA GLY A 479 -17.80 -25.63 -30.13
C GLY A 479 -18.91 -25.81 -29.09
N MET A 480 -19.79 -24.80 -28.93
CA MET A 480 -20.94 -24.90 -28.03
C MET A 480 -22.05 -25.75 -28.68
N GLU A 481 -22.79 -26.51 -27.86
CA GLU A 481 -23.87 -27.38 -28.35
C GLU A 481 -25.01 -26.57 -28.99
N GLU A 482 -25.34 -25.43 -28.41
CA GLU A 482 -26.35 -24.50 -28.92
C GLU A 482 -25.69 -23.23 -29.50
N PRO A 483 -26.19 -22.70 -30.63
CA PRO A 483 -25.72 -21.42 -31.17
C PRO A 483 -26.05 -20.27 -30.22
N LEU A 484 -25.18 -19.26 -30.17
CA LEU A 484 -25.45 -18.05 -29.39
C LEU A 484 -26.36 -17.06 -30.13
N GLU A 485 -26.54 -17.26 -31.44
CA GLU A 485 -27.20 -16.32 -32.37
C GLU A 485 -26.49 -14.96 -32.42
N ILE A 486 -25.17 -14.96 -32.22
CA ILE A 486 -24.32 -13.78 -32.24
C ILE A 486 -23.37 -13.91 -33.43
N PRO A 487 -23.65 -13.25 -34.57
CA PRO A 487 -22.74 -13.29 -35.70
C PRO A 487 -21.46 -12.52 -35.39
N ILE A 488 -20.34 -13.00 -35.90
CA ILE A 488 -19.10 -12.24 -35.90
C ILE A 488 -19.26 -11.08 -36.87
N LEU A 489 -19.04 -9.85 -36.39
CA LEU A 489 -19.10 -8.62 -37.18
C LEU A 489 -17.71 -8.00 -37.28
N ASN A 490 -17.48 -7.19 -38.31
CA ASN A 490 -16.23 -6.43 -38.48
C ASN A 490 -16.35 -4.97 -38.05
N ASP A 491 -17.48 -4.59 -37.44
CA ASP A 491 -17.78 -3.21 -37.05
C ASP A 491 -18.08 -3.13 -35.54
N LEU A 492 -17.07 -2.70 -34.77
CA LEU A 492 -17.18 -2.48 -33.33
C LEU A 492 -18.14 -1.32 -33.00
N THR A 493 -18.22 -0.31 -33.87
CA THR A 493 -19.04 0.89 -33.67
C THR A 493 -20.53 0.52 -33.72
N MET A 494 -20.92 -0.32 -34.69
CA MET A 494 -22.31 -0.80 -34.82
C MET A 494 -22.79 -1.52 -33.54
N ILE A 495 -22.00 -2.46 -33.03
CA ILE A 495 -22.34 -3.22 -31.81
C ILE A 495 -22.34 -2.30 -30.57
N SER A 496 -21.34 -1.43 -30.45
CA SER A 496 -21.24 -0.52 -29.31
C SER A 496 -22.44 0.43 -29.27
N GLY A 497 -22.88 0.92 -30.42
CA GLY A 497 -24.08 1.76 -30.56
C GLY A 497 -25.37 1.03 -30.16
N SER A 498 -25.54 -0.24 -30.53
CA SER A 498 -26.74 -1.01 -30.14
C SER A 498 -26.82 -1.23 -28.63
N ILE A 499 -25.68 -1.50 -27.97
CA ILE A 499 -25.62 -1.67 -26.52
C ILE A 499 -25.93 -0.35 -25.80
N ALA A 500 -25.37 0.77 -26.27
CA ALA A 500 -25.60 2.09 -25.67
C ALA A 500 -27.09 2.48 -25.63
N GLN A 501 -27.86 2.13 -26.66
CA GLN A 501 -29.31 2.38 -26.71
C GLN A 501 -30.08 1.66 -25.60
N THR A 502 -29.62 0.49 -25.16
CA THR A 502 -30.28 -0.31 -24.11
C THR A 502 -30.04 0.22 -22.69
N LYS A 503 -29.17 1.23 -22.51
CA LYS A 503 -28.70 1.74 -21.21
C LYS A 503 -28.25 0.58 -20.29
N ALA A 504 -27.60 -0.43 -20.86
CA ALA A 504 -27.00 -1.54 -20.14
C ALA A 504 -25.53 -1.23 -19.80
N ASN A 505 -24.97 -1.93 -18.82
CA ASN A 505 -23.55 -1.84 -18.54
C ASN A 505 -22.79 -2.63 -19.60
N GLY A 506 -22.19 -1.92 -20.57
CA GLY A 506 -21.41 -2.53 -21.64
C GLY A 506 -19.91 -2.54 -21.34
N VAL A 507 -19.25 -3.66 -21.63
CA VAL A 507 -17.80 -3.83 -21.55
C VAL A 507 -17.26 -4.41 -22.85
N VAL A 508 -16.28 -3.76 -23.45
CA VAL A 508 -15.52 -4.27 -24.60
C VAL A 508 -14.24 -4.92 -24.09
N VAL A 509 -14.06 -6.20 -24.38
CA VAL A 509 -12.81 -6.92 -24.14
C VAL A 509 -12.02 -6.92 -25.44
N ASP A 510 -10.82 -6.35 -25.42
CA ASP A 510 -9.98 -6.17 -26.59
C ASP A 510 -8.78 -7.12 -26.56
N PHE A 511 -8.75 -8.03 -27.53
CA PHE A 511 -7.66 -8.95 -27.82
C PHE A 511 -6.99 -8.65 -29.16
N THR A 512 -7.18 -7.47 -29.74
CA THR A 512 -6.62 -7.08 -31.06
C THR A 512 -5.12 -6.75 -30.98
N HIS A 513 -4.55 -6.28 -32.08
CA HIS A 513 -3.14 -5.92 -32.16
C HIS A 513 -2.88 -4.60 -31.41
N PRO A 514 -1.71 -4.41 -30.75
CA PRO A 514 -1.38 -3.18 -30.01
C PRO A 514 -1.72 -1.88 -30.75
N GLY A 515 -1.41 -1.81 -32.05
CA GLY A 515 -1.68 -0.64 -32.90
C GLY A 515 -3.16 -0.27 -33.10
N SER A 516 -4.11 -1.15 -32.78
CA SER A 516 -5.55 -0.90 -32.91
C SER A 516 -6.23 -0.57 -31.58
N VAL A 517 -5.56 -0.85 -30.45
CA VAL A 517 -6.15 -0.72 -29.10
C VAL A 517 -6.64 0.71 -28.84
N TYR A 518 -5.83 1.71 -29.19
CA TYR A 518 -6.16 3.10 -28.92
C TYR A 518 -7.50 3.51 -29.56
N ASP A 519 -7.67 3.17 -30.84
CA ASP A 519 -8.89 3.48 -31.58
C ASP A 519 -10.08 2.66 -31.09
N ASN A 520 -9.89 1.39 -30.74
CA ASN A 520 -10.96 0.54 -30.21
C ASN A 520 -11.48 1.04 -28.86
N VAL A 521 -10.58 1.42 -27.94
CA VAL A 521 -10.96 1.99 -26.63
C VAL A 521 -11.66 3.34 -26.83
N LYS A 522 -11.17 4.17 -27.76
CA LYS A 522 -11.81 5.44 -28.10
C LYS A 522 -13.22 5.24 -28.65
N GLN A 523 -13.42 4.27 -29.54
CA GLN A 523 -14.74 3.91 -30.06
C GLN A 523 -15.68 3.42 -28.94
N ALA A 524 -15.22 2.50 -28.09
CA ALA A 524 -16.02 2.00 -26.96
C ALA A 524 -16.43 3.13 -26.01
N ALA A 525 -15.48 4.00 -25.65
CA ALA A 525 -15.71 5.15 -24.78
C ALA A 525 -16.71 6.16 -25.38
N ALA A 526 -16.69 6.38 -26.69
CA ALA A 526 -17.64 7.28 -27.37
C ALA A 526 -19.11 6.85 -27.20
N PHE A 527 -19.35 5.55 -26.98
CA PHE A 527 -20.67 4.99 -26.70
C PHE A 527 -20.93 4.73 -25.21
N GLY A 528 -20.03 5.13 -24.31
CA GLY A 528 -20.16 4.94 -22.87
C GLY A 528 -19.85 3.51 -22.39
N LEU A 529 -19.17 2.70 -23.22
CA LEU A 529 -18.71 1.36 -22.84
C LEU A 529 -17.31 1.42 -22.23
N ARG A 530 -17.06 0.51 -21.29
CA ARG A 530 -15.77 0.38 -20.60
C ARG A 530 -14.92 -0.69 -21.28
N SER A 531 -13.61 -0.64 -21.11
CA SER A 531 -12.72 -1.54 -21.86
C SER A 531 -11.82 -2.38 -20.96
N VAL A 532 -11.67 -3.66 -21.28
CA VAL A 532 -10.62 -4.53 -20.74
C VAL A 532 -9.71 -4.90 -21.91
N VAL A 533 -8.47 -4.42 -21.89
CA VAL A 533 -7.48 -4.63 -22.94
C VAL A 533 -6.48 -5.66 -22.44
N TYR A 534 -6.33 -6.76 -23.19
CA TYR A 534 -5.25 -7.71 -22.99
C TYR A 534 -4.36 -7.73 -24.23
N VAL A 535 -3.22 -7.05 -24.10
CA VAL A 535 -2.18 -6.99 -25.12
C VAL A 535 -0.84 -7.02 -24.37
N PRO A 536 -0.12 -8.16 -24.37
CA PRO A 536 1.12 -8.33 -23.62
C PRO A 536 2.20 -7.29 -23.95
N ASP A 537 2.32 -6.92 -25.23
CA ASP A 537 3.37 -6.03 -25.74
C ASP A 537 2.85 -4.64 -26.09
N ILE A 538 1.95 -4.09 -25.27
CA ILE A 538 1.46 -2.73 -25.47
C ILE A 538 2.52 -1.70 -25.05
N GLU A 539 2.83 -0.76 -25.94
CA GLU A 539 3.80 0.30 -25.68
C GLU A 539 3.32 1.23 -24.55
N LEU A 540 4.24 1.60 -23.65
CA LEU A 540 3.93 2.45 -22.49
C LEU A 540 3.43 3.85 -22.91
N GLU A 541 3.87 4.36 -24.05
CA GLU A 541 3.36 5.61 -24.63
C GLU A 541 1.87 5.51 -24.97
N THR A 542 1.44 4.38 -25.55
CA THR A 542 0.03 4.11 -25.83
C THR A 542 -0.79 4.00 -24.55
N VAL A 543 -0.27 3.33 -23.52
CA VAL A 543 -0.91 3.25 -22.20
C VAL A 543 -1.08 4.64 -21.59
N THR A 544 -0.06 5.48 -21.68
CA THR A 544 -0.07 6.86 -21.17
C THR A 544 -1.12 7.70 -21.91
N ALA A 545 -1.16 7.62 -23.24
CA ALA A 545 -2.16 8.30 -24.06
C ALA A 545 -3.58 7.84 -23.72
N LEU A 546 -3.80 6.54 -23.57
CA LEU A 546 -5.07 5.96 -23.14
C LEU A 546 -5.48 6.43 -21.74
N SER A 547 -4.53 6.57 -20.82
CA SER A 547 -4.79 7.02 -19.45
C SER A 547 -5.35 8.44 -19.44
N VAL A 548 -4.68 9.36 -20.14
CA VAL A 548 -5.13 10.75 -20.31
C VAL A 548 -6.49 10.80 -20.99
N PHE A 549 -6.72 9.97 -22.01
CA PHE A 549 -8.00 9.89 -22.70
C PHE A 549 -9.14 9.41 -21.78
N CYS A 550 -8.93 8.30 -21.07
CA CYS A 550 -9.93 7.69 -20.19
C CYS A 550 -10.29 8.61 -19.02
N GLU A 551 -9.32 9.32 -18.45
CA GLU A 551 -9.54 10.32 -17.41
C GLU A 551 -10.43 11.47 -17.91
N LYS A 552 -10.10 12.04 -19.08
CA LYS A 552 -10.91 13.11 -19.72
C LYS A 552 -12.31 12.64 -20.07
N ALA A 553 -12.45 11.40 -20.55
CA ALA A 553 -13.74 10.81 -20.90
C ALA A 553 -14.54 10.34 -19.67
N SER A 554 -13.94 10.32 -18.47
CA SER A 554 -14.51 9.67 -17.27
C SER A 554 -14.91 8.22 -17.52
N MET A 555 -14.11 7.49 -18.31
CA MET A 555 -14.37 6.13 -18.75
C MET A 555 -13.42 5.14 -18.09
N GLY A 556 -13.98 4.04 -17.57
CA GLY A 556 -13.22 2.94 -17.00
C GLY A 556 -12.50 2.11 -18.06
N CYS A 557 -11.20 1.92 -17.90
CA CYS A 557 -10.40 1.03 -18.74
C CYS A 557 -9.44 0.22 -17.88
N LEU A 558 -9.29 -1.07 -18.13
CA LEU A 558 -8.18 -1.87 -17.62
C LEU A 558 -7.27 -2.22 -18.80
N VAL A 559 -5.98 -1.92 -18.68
CA VAL A 559 -4.95 -2.50 -19.56
C VAL A 559 -4.19 -3.54 -18.74
N ALA A 560 -4.33 -4.80 -19.07
CA ALA A 560 -3.73 -5.91 -18.35
C ALA A 560 -2.73 -6.65 -19.26
N PRO A 561 -1.41 -6.49 -19.05
CA PRO A 561 -0.38 -7.26 -19.78
C PRO A 561 -0.50 -8.77 -19.56
N THR A 562 -1.01 -9.17 -18.39
CA THR A 562 -1.37 -10.55 -18.06
C THR A 562 -2.77 -10.63 -17.46
N LEU A 563 -3.53 -11.64 -17.87
CA LEU A 563 -4.81 -12.01 -17.25
C LEU A 563 -4.69 -13.24 -16.33
N SER A 564 -3.48 -13.79 -16.19
CA SER A 564 -3.24 -14.96 -15.34
C SER A 564 -3.09 -14.54 -13.89
N ILE A 565 -4.07 -14.90 -13.05
CA ILE A 565 -4.00 -14.65 -11.60
C ILE A 565 -2.76 -15.32 -11.00
N GLY A 566 -2.46 -16.55 -11.42
CA GLY A 566 -1.29 -17.29 -10.93
C GLY A 566 0.04 -16.62 -11.30
N SER A 567 0.13 -16.04 -12.50
CA SER A 567 1.33 -15.29 -12.90
C SER A 567 1.51 -14.01 -12.09
N VAL A 568 0.41 -13.29 -11.82
CA VAL A 568 0.45 -12.09 -10.97
C VAL A 568 0.88 -12.43 -9.54
N LEU A 569 0.35 -13.52 -8.97
CA LEU A 569 0.74 -13.98 -7.63
C LEU A 569 2.20 -14.42 -7.59
N LEU A 570 2.71 -15.08 -8.65
CA LEU A 570 4.13 -15.41 -8.77
C LEU A 570 4.99 -14.15 -8.80
N GLN A 571 4.59 -13.14 -9.58
CA GLN A 571 5.30 -11.85 -9.64
C GLN A 571 5.37 -11.18 -8.26
N GLN A 572 4.24 -11.12 -7.54
CA GLN A 572 4.19 -10.56 -6.19
C GLN A 572 5.05 -11.35 -5.19
N ALA A 573 5.02 -12.67 -5.24
CA ALA A 573 5.85 -13.53 -4.39
C ALA A 573 7.35 -13.36 -4.70
N ALA A 574 7.71 -13.24 -5.98
CA ALA A 574 9.08 -13.00 -6.40
C ALA A 574 9.58 -11.62 -5.92
N LEU A 575 8.78 -10.57 -6.08
CA LEU A 575 9.11 -9.23 -5.57
C LEU A 575 9.28 -9.24 -4.05
N GLN A 576 8.39 -9.90 -3.32
CA GLN A 576 8.51 -10.00 -1.87
C GLN A 576 9.76 -10.77 -1.44
N ALA A 577 10.08 -11.87 -2.11
CA ALA A 577 11.29 -12.66 -1.82
C ALA A 577 12.57 -11.87 -2.10
N SER A 578 12.55 -11.02 -3.14
CA SER A 578 13.73 -10.28 -3.59
C SER A 578 14.37 -9.38 -2.51
N PHE A 579 13.58 -8.86 -1.57
CA PHE A 579 14.06 -8.08 -0.42
C PHE A 579 14.90 -8.89 0.58
N HIS A 580 14.84 -10.23 0.51
CA HIS A 580 15.50 -11.13 1.46
C HIS A 580 16.70 -11.87 0.86
N TYR A 581 16.86 -11.87 -0.47
CA TYR A 581 17.88 -12.65 -1.16
C TYR A 581 18.74 -11.78 -2.07
N ASN A 582 20.05 -12.06 -2.08
CA ASN A 582 21.02 -11.29 -2.87
C ASN A 582 21.29 -11.90 -4.26
N ASN A 583 20.79 -13.12 -4.51
CA ASN A 583 21.00 -13.85 -5.75
C ASN A 583 19.65 -14.26 -6.34
N VAL A 584 19.50 -14.09 -7.65
CA VAL A 584 18.27 -14.43 -8.39
C VAL A 584 18.58 -14.97 -9.77
N GLU A 585 17.86 -16.03 -10.16
CA GLU A 585 17.84 -16.56 -11.52
C GLU A 585 16.39 -16.81 -11.94
N ILE A 586 16.02 -16.43 -13.16
CA ILE A 586 14.71 -16.68 -13.75
C ILE A 586 14.87 -17.72 -14.86
N ASP A 587 14.08 -18.78 -14.80
CA ASP A 587 14.06 -19.79 -15.85
C ASP A 587 13.14 -19.36 -17.00
N LEU A 588 13.60 -19.59 -18.23
CA LEU A 588 13.01 -19.29 -19.54
C LEU A 588 12.87 -17.79 -19.91
N PRO A 589 13.37 -17.32 -21.08
CA PRO A 589 13.08 -15.98 -21.59
C PRO A 589 11.68 -15.94 -22.18
N SER A 590 10.68 -15.80 -21.31
CA SER A 590 9.31 -15.46 -21.71
C SER A 590 9.04 -13.95 -21.51
N PRO A 591 8.03 -13.36 -22.16
CA PRO A 591 7.60 -11.98 -21.88
C PRO A 591 7.35 -11.76 -20.38
N GLU A 592 6.79 -12.76 -19.69
CA GLU A 592 6.58 -12.73 -18.25
C GLU A 592 7.90 -12.73 -17.46
N ALA A 593 8.90 -13.49 -17.88
CA ALA A 593 10.23 -13.49 -17.26
C ALA A 593 10.93 -12.14 -17.41
N VAL A 594 10.82 -11.52 -18.59
CA VAL A 594 11.32 -10.15 -18.83
C VAL A 594 10.60 -9.16 -17.92
N GLN A 595 9.27 -9.26 -17.80
CA GLN A 595 8.50 -8.40 -16.91
C GLN A 595 8.92 -8.57 -15.44
N ILE A 596 9.12 -9.81 -14.97
CA ILE A 596 9.61 -10.08 -13.61
C ILE A 596 11.02 -9.48 -13.42
N ALA A 597 11.91 -9.67 -14.39
CA ALA A 597 13.27 -9.12 -14.34
C ALA A 597 13.25 -7.59 -14.25
N ASN A 598 12.44 -6.92 -15.07
CA ASN A 598 12.26 -5.48 -15.03
C ASN A 598 11.69 -5.02 -13.68
N ASN A 599 10.65 -5.70 -13.18
CA ASN A 599 10.06 -5.37 -11.87
C ASN A 599 11.08 -5.53 -10.72
N LEU A 600 11.97 -6.53 -10.79
CA LEU A 600 13.04 -6.74 -9.79
C LEU A 600 14.15 -5.68 -9.91
N THR A 601 14.47 -5.27 -11.14
CA THR A 601 15.45 -4.21 -11.47
C THR A 601 14.96 -2.85 -10.95
N ASP A 602 13.68 -2.54 -11.14
CA ASP A 602 13.05 -1.30 -10.69
C ASP A 602 13.09 -1.10 -9.16
N LEU A 603 13.37 -2.16 -8.38
CA LEU A 603 13.61 -2.07 -6.93
C LEU A 603 14.97 -1.45 -6.58
N GLY A 604 15.88 -1.29 -7.54
CA GLY A 604 17.20 -0.70 -7.35
C GLY A 604 18.19 -1.57 -6.57
N GLN A 605 17.89 -2.86 -6.41
CA GLN A 605 18.75 -3.84 -5.78
C GLN A 605 19.61 -4.56 -6.82
N ARG A 606 20.93 -4.55 -6.62
CA ARG A 606 21.87 -5.34 -7.44
C ARG A 606 21.97 -6.77 -6.95
N TYR A 607 21.63 -7.72 -7.81
CA TYR A 607 21.72 -9.16 -7.56
C TYR A 607 23.02 -9.75 -8.12
N ASN A 608 23.38 -10.95 -7.65
CA ASN A 608 24.48 -11.76 -8.21
C ASN A 608 25.86 -11.04 -8.22
N ARG A 609 26.12 -10.18 -7.23
CA ARG A 609 27.33 -9.32 -7.18
C ARG A 609 28.66 -10.07 -7.19
N GLU A 610 28.67 -11.29 -6.68
CA GLU A 610 29.88 -12.11 -6.55
C GLU A 610 30.25 -12.82 -7.88
N ASP A 611 29.34 -12.82 -8.87
CA ASP A 611 29.52 -13.44 -10.18
C ASP A 611 29.09 -12.47 -11.29
N ILE A 612 29.88 -11.40 -11.49
CA ILE A 612 29.65 -10.36 -12.51
C ILE A 612 30.09 -10.82 -13.92
N SER A 613 30.87 -11.90 -14.02
CA SER A 613 31.43 -12.38 -15.29
C SER A 613 30.31 -12.86 -16.23
N THR A 614 30.27 -12.28 -17.44
CA THR A 614 29.34 -12.61 -18.52
C THR A 614 29.90 -13.59 -19.56
N ASP A 615 31.15 -14.04 -19.40
CA ASP A 615 31.86 -14.83 -20.41
C ASP A 615 31.40 -16.30 -20.54
N ASN A 616 30.35 -16.71 -19.81
CA ASN A 616 29.82 -18.07 -19.88
C ASN A 616 28.46 -18.12 -20.60
N PRO A 617 28.39 -18.62 -21.85
CA PRO A 617 27.15 -18.68 -22.63
C PRO A 617 26.07 -19.59 -22.02
N ALA A 618 26.41 -20.48 -21.07
CA ALA A 618 25.43 -21.29 -20.34
C ALA A 618 24.69 -20.53 -19.21
N ARG A 619 25.10 -19.29 -18.90
CA ARG A 619 24.59 -18.51 -17.77
C ARG A 619 23.40 -17.59 -18.09
N GLY A 620 22.76 -17.78 -19.23
CA GLY A 620 21.58 -17.00 -19.63
C GLY A 620 21.89 -15.56 -20.06
N GLN A 621 20.87 -14.84 -20.50
CA GLN A 621 20.95 -13.42 -20.84
C GLN A 621 20.79 -12.58 -19.57
N VAL A 622 21.63 -11.58 -19.36
CA VAL A 622 21.42 -10.56 -18.33
C VAL A 622 20.45 -9.51 -18.90
N LEU A 623 19.34 -9.27 -18.19
CA LEU A 623 18.41 -8.19 -18.50
C LEU A 623 18.66 -7.04 -17.51
N GLY A 624 19.06 -5.87 -18.03
CA GLY A 624 19.39 -4.68 -17.22
C GLY A 624 20.81 -4.66 -16.65
N GLU A 625 21.12 -3.67 -15.81
CA GLU A 625 22.44 -3.49 -15.17
C GLU A 625 22.53 -4.15 -13.78
N ASP A 626 21.42 -4.66 -13.24
CA ASP A 626 21.30 -5.13 -11.86
C ASP A 626 21.59 -6.62 -11.68
N GLY A 627 22.09 -7.29 -12.73
CA GLY A 627 22.64 -8.65 -12.64
C GLY A 627 21.61 -9.78 -12.65
N VAL A 628 20.32 -9.50 -12.91
CA VAL A 628 19.27 -10.51 -13.06
C VAL A 628 19.52 -11.36 -14.32
N ARG A 629 19.55 -12.68 -14.17
CA ARG A 629 19.83 -13.64 -15.25
C ARG A 629 18.57 -14.38 -15.69
N VAL A 630 18.43 -14.55 -17.00
CA VAL A 630 17.33 -15.31 -17.63
C VAL A 630 17.91 -16.42 -18.51
N HIS A 631 17.63 -17.68 -18.17
CA HIS A 631 18.14 -18.85 -18.90
C HIS A 631 17.11 -19.40 -19.87
N SER A 632 17.50 -20.07 -20.96
CA SER A 632 16.56 -20.71 -21.89
C SER A 632 16.65 -22.23 -21.79
N MET A 633 15.50 -22.90 -21.60
CA MET A 633 15.42 -24.36 -21.59
C MET A 633 14.15 -24.85 -22.31
N VAL A 634 14.20 -24.99 -23.64
CA VAL A 634 13.05 -25.42 -24.43
C VAL A 634 13.03 -26.95 -24.57
N LEU A 635 12.10 -27.62 -23.89
CA LEU A 635 11.83 -29.04 -24.05
C LEU A 635 10.46 -29.26 -24.74
N PRO A 636 10.35 -30.14 -25.76
CA PRO A 636 9.07 -30.46 -26.39
C PRO A 636 8.09 -31.06 -25.37
N GLY A 637 6.91 -30.45 -25.22
CA GLY A 637 5.84 -30.94 -24.32
C GLY A 637 5.78 -30.27 -22.94
N LEU A 638 6.70 -29.37 -22.60
CA LEU A 638 6.53 -28.48 -21.44
C LEU A 638 5.62 -27.31 -21.84
N THR A 639 4.49 -27.18 -21.15
CA THR A 639 3.66 -25.97 -21.23
C THR A 639 4.37 -24.81 -20.50
N SER A 640 4.09 -23.56 -20.87
CA SER A 640 4.85 -22.39 -20.37
C SER A 640 5.00 -22.43 -18.85
N THR A 641 6.24 -22.58 -18.38
CA THR A 641 6.61 -22.68 -16.97
C THR A 641 7.48 -21.48 -16.65
N THR A 642 7.11 -20.72 -15.62
CA THR A 642 7.96 -19.64 -15.09
C THR A 642 8.41 -20.04 -13.71
N THR A 643 9.71 -20.13 -13.50
CA THR A 643 10.29 -20.39 -12.18
C THR A 643 11.29 -19.28 -11.84
N VAL A 644 11.16 -18.73 -10.65
CA VAL A 644 12.12 -17.75 -10.10
C VAL A 644 12.81 -18.42 -8.92
N HIS A 645 14.13 -18.48 -8.99
CA HIS A 645 14.99 -19.03 -7.96
C HIS A 645 15.70 -17.91 -7.23
N PHE A 646 15.61 -17.92 -5.91
CA PHE A 646 16.39 -17.09 -5.01
C PHE A 646 17.30 -17.97 -4.17
N SER A 647 18.49 -17.48 -3.84
CA SER A 647 19.41 -18.22 -2.97
C SER A 647 20.08 -17.35 -1.92
N GLY A 648 20.32 -17.96 -0.76
CA GLY A 648 21.04 -17.42 0.38
C GLY A 648 21.95 -18.49 1.01
N PRO A 649 22.77 -18.13 2.01
CA PRO A 649 23.67 -19.09 2.66
C PRO A 649 22.91 -20.28 3.27
N GLY A 650 23.00 -21.46 2.63
CA GLY A 650 22.40 -22.70 3.11
C GLY A 650 20.96 -22.95 2.66
N GLU A 651 20.38 -22.11 1.80
CA GLU A 651 19.00 -22.27 1.34
C GLU A 651 18.77 -21.85 -0.11
N VAL A 652 17.74 -22.43 -0.73
CA VAL A 652 17.23 -22.06 -2.05
C VAL A 652 15.72 -21.95 -1.94
N TYR A 653 15.19 -20.79 -2.30
CA TYR A 653 13.77 -20.53 -2.37
C TYR A 653 13.33 -20.47 -3.84
N SER A 654 12.32 -21.25 -4.21
CA SER A 654 11.86 -21.35 -5.60
C SER A 654 10.37 -21.11 -5.68
N VAL A 655 9.95 -20.18 -6.54
CA VAL A 655 8.54 -19.92 -6.86
C VAL A 655 8.30 -20.36 -8.29
N ARG A 656 7.32 -21.24 -8.51
CA ARG A 656 7.02 -21.84 -9.81
C ARG A 656 5.54 -21.69 -10.16
N HIS A 657 5.27 -21.34 -11.41
CA HIS A 657 3.94 -21.30 -12.00
C HIS A 657 3.93 -22.02 -13.35
N ASP A 658 3.05 -23.00 -13.49
CA ASP A 658 2.88 -23.80 -14.70
C ASP A 658 1.56 -23.43 -15.39
N VAL A 659 1.64 -22.88 -16.61
CA VAL A 659 0.46 -22.58 -17.44
C VAL A 659 0.19 -23.76 -18.33
N THR A 660 -0.95 -24.43 -18.16
CA THR A 660 -1.31 -25.63 -18.95
C THR A 660 -2.10 -25.33 -20.22
N ASN A 661 -2.92 -24.27 -20.22
CA ASN A 661 -3.69 -23.82 -21.38
C ASN A 661 -4.23 -22.39 -21.17
N VAL A 662 -4.85 -21.82 -22.21
CA VAL A 662 -5.43 -20.46 -22.22
C VAL A 662 -6.55 -20.24 -21.19
N GLN A 663 -7.20 -21.30 -20.70
CA GLN A 663 -8.30 -21.18 -19.72
C GLN A 663 -7.83 -20.58 -18.39
N CYS A 664 -6.54 -20.65 -18.07
CA CYS A 664 -5.97 -20.03 -16.88
C CYS A 664 -6.17 -18.49 -16.83
N LEU A 665 -6.36 -17.85 -17.98
CA LEU A 665 -6.60 -16.41 -18.10
C LEU A 665 -8.05 -16.01 -17.79
N MET A 666 -8.98 -16.96 -17.89
CA MET A 666 -10.42 -16.68 -17.83
C MET A 666 -10.87 -16.19 -16.44
N PRO A 667 -10.41 -16.75 -15.31
CA PRO A 667 -10.76 -16.20 -13.99
C PRO A 667 -10.35 -14.73 -13.83
N GLY A 668 -9.15 -14.36 -14.30
CA GLY A 668 -8.67 -12.97 -14.28
C GLY A 668 -9.47 -12.07 -15.21
N LEU A 669 -9.85 -12.56 -16.40
CA LEU A 669 -10.74 -11.84 -17.31
C LEU A 669 -12.11 -11.55 -16.68
N ILE A 670 -12.75 -12.54 -16.08
CA ILE A 670 -14.06 -12.38 -15.43
C ILE A 670 -13.96 -11.40 -14.26
N LEU A 671 -12.89 -11.46 -13.47
CA LEU A 671 -12.61 -10.48 -12.42
C LEU A 671 -12.47 -9.05 -13.00
N ALA A 672 -11.70 -8.91 -14.08
CA ALA A 672 -11.49 -7.65 -14.78
C ALA A 672 -12.81 -7.04 -15.27
N ILE A 673 -13.65 -7.81 -15.95
CA ILE A 673 -14.96 -7.36 -16.44
C ILE A 673 -15.85 -6.90 -15.27
N ARG A 674 -15.85 -7.61 -14.13
CA ARG A 674 -16.66 -7.20 -12.96
C ARG A 674 -16.20 -5.88 -12.35
N LYS A 675 -14.88 -5.68 -12.23
CA LYS A 675 -14.32 -4.51 -11.56
C LYS A 675 -14.31 -3.28 -12.47
N VAL A 676 -14.03 -3.44 -13.77
CA VAL A 676 -13.92 -2.31 -14.71
C VAL A 676 -15.20 -1.48 -14.79
N VAL A 677 -16.39 -2.09 -14.60
CA VAL A 677 -17.70 -1.41 -14.62
C VAL A 677 -17.78 -0.24 -13.63
N ARG A 678 -17.04 -0.31 -12.52
CA ARG A 678 -17.05 0.71 -11.47
C ARG A 678 -16.01 1.81 -11.67
N LEU A 679 -15.10 1.64 -12.63
CA LEU A 679 -14.02 2.59 -12.88
C LEU A 679 -14.49 3.78 -13.70
N LYS A 680 -13.77 4.89 -13.53
CA LYS A 680 -13.92 6.15 -14.29
C LYS A 680 -12.61 6.61 -14.94
N ASN A 681 -11.57 5.81 -14.83
CA ASN A 681 -10.22 6.08 -15.30
C ASN A 681 -9.56 4.77 -15.75
N LEU A 682 -8.38 4.89 -16.36
CA LEU A 682 -7.56 3.74 -16.72
C LEU A 682 -6.79 3.20 -15.52
N ILE A 683 -6.76 1.88 -15.39
CA ILE A 683 -5.87 1.13 -14.49
C ILE A 683 -4.98 0.24 -15.34
N TYR A 684 -3.68 0.25 -15.06
CA TYR A 684 -2.70 -0.63 -15.69
C TYR A 684 -2.36 -1.76 -14.73
N GLY A 685 -2.42 -3.00 -15.22
CA GLY A 685 -2.09 -4.21 -14.49
C GLY A 685 -3.28 -4.87 -13.77
N LEU A 686 -3.39 -6.19 -13.88
CA LEU A 686 -4.44 -6.98 -13.21
C LEU A 686 -4.19 -7.07 -11.68
N GLU A 687 -2.96 -6.92 -11.23
CA GLU A 687 -2.57 -6.93 -9.81
C GLU A 687 -3.28 -5.87 -8.98
N LYS A 688 -3.71 -4.76 -9.61
CA LYS A 688 -4.51 -3.71 -8.94
C LYS A 688 -5.94 -4.17 -8.62
N PHE A 689 -6.36 -5.29 -9.20
CA PHE A 689 -7.68 -5.90 -9.00
C PHE A 689 -7.64 -7.14 -8.11
N LEU A 690 -6.48 -7.64 -7.71
CA LEU A 690 -6.39 -8.81 -6.84
C LEU A 690 -6.43 -8.46 -5.35
#